data_AF-A0AAV5GQD6-F1
#
_entry.id   AF-A0AAV5GQD6-F1
#
_cell.length_a   1.000
_cell.length_b   1.000
_cell.length_c   1.000
_cell.angle_alpha   90.00
_cell.angle_beta   90.00
_cell.angle_gamma   90.00
#
_symmetry.space_group_name_H-M   'P 1'
#
loop_
_entity.id
_entity.type
_entity.pdbx_description
1 polymer ?
#
loop_
_entity_poly.entity_id
_entity_poly.type
_entity_poly.pdbx_seq_one_letter_code
_entity_poly.pdbx_strand_id
1 'polypeptide(L)'
;MAAPSPLSQSHRAPRSDAGSDSEDDEPAQPAHNAVQSVTSKLAELALIEEVDVDLEHLHALSPEVISKQATINIGHVAHGKSQTVKAISGVHTVRFKNELERNITIKLGYANAKIYRCENPKCERPSSFRSYSSDKEDAPPCEVPGCGGTMKLLRHVSFVDCPGHDILMATMLNGAAVMDAALLLIAANETCPQPQTSEHLAAIEIMKLKHILVLQNKVDLIREQQADEHHQQILQFVKGTVADGAPIVPISAQLRYNIDALVEFIVNKIPVPVRDFATAPKLIVIRSFDVNKPGAEVHELKGGVAGGSLLKGVLKLGQEIEVRPGVVSKDAEGKIHCKPIRSKIVSLLAEKNELRFAVPGGLIGVGTLIDPQLTRGDRLVGQVLGSKGSLPAIYTEIEINYFLLRRLLGVKSDDKKQTKVQKLAKNEILMTSEGGRVVSVKADLARIILNTPAATELGEKVALSRRIDKHWRLIGWGSVRRGADVPATAAAHVYLSRLEQRVKLLDPPQDSPLRVPRGGEIQRVHDVEHWTVAVPLARLVAAQHALEKRPPAHEPEMAASTVSQRLEANATIMAKQPSRPQPDPSALTLAWTRLFLTSPPMTLQARLFGGFSSGWGTGYSGATGFHPGQLLLNGLFHVVRVPTPNAVAPSSSDELLAQFDMPPNLVRFFERVARWGYPWRLMSGGRHIWQAKLLPTAEESEPLVELRFGCAHDYARMGGRDGRDDGKIMPPLVNWAHRVYARVLVDQAAKRIERLAQERELEQGRLRDAHKA
;
A
#
# COMPACT_ATOMS: atom_id res chain seq x y z
N MET A 1 -33.66 74.66 -13.15
CA MET A 1 -33.53 73.87 -14.38
C MET A 1 -32.20 73.14 -14.30
N ALA A 2 -32.24 71.86 -13.95
CA ALA A 2 -31.06 71.07 -13.60
C ALA A 2 -30.87 69.91 -14.59
N ALA A 3 -29.60 69.56 -14.72
CA ALA A 3 -28.90 68.74 -15.72
C ALA A 3 -29.18 67.21 -15.65
N PRO A 4 -28.61 66.38 -16.56
CA PRO A 4 -29.10 65.04 -16.90
C PRO A 4 -28.33 63.83 -16.30
N SER A 5 -29.05 62.68 -16.28
CA SER A 5 -28.70 61.22 -16.42
C SER A 5 -27.52 60.56 -15.64
N PRO A 6 -27.48 59.20 -15.42
CA PRO A 6 -28.23 58.09 -16.05
C PRO A 6 -28.85 56.98 -15.13
N LEU A 7 -29.78 56.18 -15.67
CA LEU A 7 -30.49 55.01 -15.07
C LEU A 7 -30.05 53.72 -15.82
N SER A 8 -29.69 52.59 -15.18
CA SER A 8 -30.52 51.47 -14.64
C SER A 8 -31.49 50.89 -15.71
N GLN A 9 -31.59 49.59 -16.03
CA GLN A 9 -31.82 48.40 -15.20
C GLN A 9 -31.77 47.09 -16.05
N SER A 10 -31.70 45.96 -15.33
CA SER A 10 -32.01 44.54 -15.63
C SER A 10 -32.73 44.10 -16.93
N HIS A 11 -32.36 42.93 -17.45
CA HIS A 11 -33.31 42.05 -18.16
C HIS A 11 -33.11 40.53 -17.94
N ARG A 12 -34.26 39.87 -17.83
CA ARG A 12 -34.57 38.43 -17.70
C ARG A 12 -34.19 37.61 -18.94
N ALA A 13 -34.05 36.31 -18.72
CA ALA A 13 -33.90 35.24 -19.70
C ALA A 13 -35.00 35.15 -20.78
N PRO A 14 -34.72 34.48 -21.91
CA PRO A 14 -35.71 33.65 -22.59
C PRO A 14 -35.22 32.21 -22.89
N ARG A 15 -36.19 31.31 -22.98
CA ARG A 15 -36.08 29.90 -23.42
C ARG A 15 -36.31 29.78 -24.93
N SER A 16 -35.70 28.72 -25.48
CA SER A 16 -36.12 27.83 -26.58
C SER A 16 -36.56 28.40 -27.92
N ASP A 17 -35.82 28.02 -28.97
CA ASP A 17 -36.41 27.53 -30.22
C ASP A 17 -35.51 26.47 -30.87
N ALA A 18 -36.16 25.52 -31.51
CA ALA A 18 -35.66 24.25 -32.03
C ALA A 18 -34.95 24.37 -33.38
N GLY A 19 -34.06 23.42 -33.70
CA GLY A 19 -33.48 23.29 -35.03
C GLY A 19 -32.50 22.12 -35.21
N SER A 20 -33.06 20.98 -35.63
CA SER A 20 -32.46 19.85 -36.38
C SER A 20 -31.30 19.04 -35.78
N ASP A 21 -31.67 17.89 -35.22
CA ASP A 21 -30.83 16.69 -35.09
C ASP A 21 -30.64 16.02 -36.47
N SER A 22 -29.39 15.74 -36.83
CA SER A 22 -29.02 14.68 -37.77
C SER A 22 -28.06 13.74 -37.05
N GLU A 23 -28.58 12.57 -36.70
CA GLU A 23 -27.88 11.43 -36.12
C GLU A 23 -26.98 10.80 -37.19
N ASP A 24 -25.66 10.80 -36.95
CA ASP A 24 -24.73 9.84 -37.55
C ASP A 24 -24.10 9.02 -36.42
N ASP A 25 -24.57 7.77 -36.32
CA ASP A 25 -24.10 6.71 -35.42
C ASP A 25 -22.67 6.26 -35.76
N GLU A 26 -21.70 6.49 -34.88
CA GLU A 26 -20.46 5.72 -34.82
C GLU A 26 -20.43 4.84 -33.55
N PRO A 27 -20.15 3.53 -33.65
CA PRO A 27 -20.20 2.63 -32.50
C PRO A 27 -18.96 2.79 -31.60
N ALA A 28 -19.25 2.94 -30.30
CA ALA A 28 -18.32 3.12 -29.20
C ALA A 28 -17.17 2.09 -29.13
N GLN A 29 -15.92 2.57 -29.12
CA GLN A 29 -14.73 1.82 -28.70
C GLN A 29 -13.99 2.51 -27.51
N PRO A 30 -14.48 2.40 -26.26
CA PRO A 30 -13.77 2.93 -25.10
C PRO A 30 -12.72 1.95 -24.50
N ALA A 31 -12.83 0.63 -24.74
CA ALA A 31 -11.99 -0.36 -24.08
C ALA A 31 -10.59 -0.54 -24.70
N HIS A 32 -10.46 -0.34 -26.01
CA HIS A 32 -9.19 -0.55 -26.72
C HIS A 32 -8.17 0.58 -26.47
N ASN A 33 -8.67 1.82 -26.34
CA ASN A 33 -7.87 3.00 -26.04
C ASN A 33 -7.35 3.01 -24.59
N ALA A 34 -8.12 2.45 -23.64
CA ALA A 34 -7.70 2.34 -22.24
C ALA A 34 -6.56 1.32 -22.02
N VAL A 35 -6.56 0.20 -22.75
CA VAL A 35 -5.48 -0.81 -22.66
C VAL A 35 -4.20 -0.31 -23.34
N GLN A 36 -4.32 0.41 -24.46
CA GLN A 36 -3.17 1.03 -25.14
C GLN A 36 -2.56 2.18 -24.33
N SER A 37 -3.35 2.99 -23.63
CA SER A 37 -2.82 4.08 -22.79
C SER A 37 -2.14 3.60 -21.50
N VAL A 38 -2.61 2.48 -20.93
CA VAL A 38 -1.97 1.85 -19.76
C VAL A 38 -0.66 1.16 -20.14
N THR A 39 -0.62 0.51 -21.29
CA THR A 39 0.60 -0.15 -21.79
C THR A 39 1.66 0.86 -22.26
N SER A 40 1.27 1.99 -22.84
CA SER A 40 2.21 3.07 -23.18
C SER A 40 2.78 3.78 -21.95
N LYS A 41 1.98 4.06 -20.91
CA LYS A 41 2.46 4.63 -19.64
C LYS A 41 3.37 3.67 -18.87
N LEU A 42 3.09 2.37 -18.88
CA LEU A 42 3.97 1.36 -18.29
C LEU A 42 5.32 1.25 -19.03
N ALA A 43 5.31 1.43 -20.35
CA ALA A 43 6.53 1.51 -21.16
C ALA A 43 7.32 2.81 -20.88
N GLU A 44 6.65 3.95 -20.68
CA GLU A 44 7.28 5.21 -20.27
C GLU A 44 7.93 5.12 -18.87
N LEU A 45 7.28 4.44 -17.92
CA LEU A 45 7.83 4.17 -16.58
C LEU A 45 9.00 3.16 -16.59
N ALA A 46 9.10 2.33 -17.63
CA ALA A 46 10.23 1.43 -17.86
C ALA A 46 11.44 2.13 -18.48
N LEU A 47 11.25 3.31 -19.10
CA LEU A 47 12.27 4.14 -19.74
C LEU A 47 12.86 5.23 -18.83
N ILE A 48 12.72 5.08 -17.51
CA ILE A 48 13.43 5.93 -16.57
C ILE A 48 14.92 5.54 -16.62
N GLU A 49 15.74 6.35 -17.29
CA GLU A 49 17.19 6.20 -17.30
C GLU A 49 17.75 6.26 -15.87
N GLU A 50 18.59 5.29 -15.51
CA GLU A 50 19.32 5.33 -14.24
C GLU A 50 20.31 6.49 -14.28
N VAL A 51 20.13 7.45 -13.36
CA VAL A 51 20.99 8.63 -13.28
C VAL A 51 22.33 8.21 -12.68
N ASP A 52 23.39 8.29 -13.48
CA ASP A 52 24.74 8.16 -12.95
C ASP A 52 25.14 9.47 -12.23
N VAL A 53 25.71 9.32 -11.04
CA VAL A 53 26.05 10.45 -10.17
C VAL A 53 27.42 10.18 -9.60
N ASP A 54 28.36 11.09 -9.86
CA ASP A 54 29.72 11.01 -9.35
C ASP A 54 29.75 11.31 -7.85
N LEU A 55 29.64 10.26 -7.03
CA LEU A 55 29.56 10.38 -5.57
C LEU A 55 30.84 10.93 -4.91
N GLU A 56 31.99 10.88 -5.59
CA GLU A 56 33.28 11.31 -5.04
C GLU A 56 33.44 12.84 -4.99
N HIS A 57 32.86 13.55 -5.98
CA HIS A 57 32.93 15.02 -6.07
C HIS A 57 31.70 15.71 -5.45
N LEU A 58 30.66 14.93 -5.16
CA LEU A 58 29.40 15.43 -4.62
C LEU A 58 29.54 15.80 -3.14
N HIS A 59 29.22 17.05 -2.82
CA HIS A 59 29.16 17.55 -1.46
C HIS A 59 27.91 18.41 -1.27
N ALA A 60 27.47 18.60 -0.02
CA ALA A 60 26.22 19.30 0.29
C ALA A 60 26.15 20.77 -0.16
N LEU A 61 27.29 21.40 -0.44
CA LEU A 61 27.37 22.78 -0.94
C LEU A 61 27.66 22.86 -2.44
N SER A 62 27.65 21.73 -3.16
CA SER A 62 27.86 21.74 -4.60
C SER A 62 26.73 22.56 -5.27
N PRO A 63 27.04 23.36 -6.30
CA PRO A 63 26.05 24.20 -6.97
C PRO A 63 24.82 23.42 -7.46
N GLU A 64 25.03 22.19 -7.95
CA GLU A 64 23.98 21.30 -8.45
C GLU A 64 22.95 20.91 -7.38
N VAL A 65 23.43 20.75 -6.13
CA VAL A 65 22.60 20.37 -4.98
C VAL A 65 21.93 21.61 -4.40
N ILE A 66 22.72 22.62 -4.04
CA ILE A 66 22.25 23.78 -3.28
C ILE A 66 21.27 24.65 -4.06
N SER A 67 21.32 24.60 -5.39
CA SER A 67 20.39 25.31 -6.27
C SER A 67 18.97 24.72 -6.20
N LYS A 68 18.85 23.40 -6.03
CA LYS A 68 17.57 22.68 -6.18
C LYS A 68 17.03 22.11 -4.86
N GLN A 69 17.91 21.75 -3.94
CA GLN A 69 17.57 21.02 -2.72
C GLN A 69 18.17 21.69 -1.48
N ALA A 70 17.37 21.73 -0.41
CA ALA A 70 17.84 22.10 0.92
C ALA A 70 18.73 21.00 1.54
N THR A 71 19.82 21.39 2.19
CA THR A 71 20.80 20.43 2.74
C THR A 71 20.85 20.37 4.26
N ILE A 72 20.20 21.32 4.94
CA ILE A 72 20.17 21.41 6.41
C ILE A 72 18.71 21.51 6.86
N ASN A 73 18.35 20.75 7.89
CA ASN A 73 17.05 20.87 8.55
C ASN A 73 17.15 21.69 9.82
N ILE A 74 16.40 22.79 9.90
CA ILE A 74 16.31 23.65 11.07
C ILE A 74 14.91 23.53 11.67
N GLY A 75 14.85 23.09 12.92
CA GLY A 75 13.60 23.02 13.67
C GLY A 75 13.23 24.32 14.34
N HIS A 76 11.94 24.58 14.47
CA HIS A 76 11.44 25.69 15.29
C HIS A 76 10.57 25.19 16.41
N VAL A 77 10.73 25.81 17.58
CA VAL A 77 10.02 25.39 18.76
C VAL A 77 9.53 26.58 19.58
N ALA A 78 8.42 26.40 20.32
CA ALA A 78 7.75 27.41 21.15
C ALA A 78 6.95 28.50 20.39
N HIS A 79 7.11 29.80 20.66
CA HIS A 79 6.11 30.82 20.25
C HIS A 79 6.40 31.45 18.88
N GLY A 80 5.36 31.68 18.07
CA GLY A 80 5.48 32.42 16.79
C GLY A 80 6.29 31.70 15.70
N LYS A 81 6.40 30.37 15.77
CA LYS A 81 7.18 29.53 14.83
C LYS A 81 6.77 29.74 13.37
N SER A 82 5.50 29.53 13.05
CA SER A 82 5.00 29.58 11.67
C SER A 82 5.15 30.96 11.03
N GLN A 83 4.99 32.05 11.81
CA GLN A 83 5.24 33.39 11.30
C GLN A 83 6.72 33.66 11.07
N THR A 84 7.60 33.16 11.94
CA THR A 84 9.06 33.29 11.75
C THR A 84 9.51 32.52 10.51
N VAL A 85 9.00 31.30 10.32
CA VAL A 85 9.25 30.51 9.11
C VAL A 85 8.77 31.27 7.87
N LYS A 86 7.57 31.85 7.92
CA LYS A 86 7.02 32.66 6.82
C LYS A 86 7.85 33.92 6.55
N ALA A 87 8.40 34.56 7.57
CA ALA A 87 9.25 35.73 7.43
C ALA A 87 10.57 35.41 6.71
N ILE A 88 11.15 34.23 6.98
CA ILE A 88 12.41 33.80 6.36
C ILE A 88 12.19 33.21 4.96
N SER A 89 11.24 32.29 4.83
CA SER A 89 11.01 31.51 3.59
C SER A 89 10.02 32.14 2.62
N GLY A 90 9.13 33.01 3.10
CA GLY A 90 7.96 33.48 2.36
C GLY A 90 6.81 32.47 2.29
N VAL A 91 6.98 31.25 2.79
CA VAL A 91 6.02 30.15 2.67
C VAL A 91 5.18 30.01 3.94
N HIS A 92 3.87 29.82 3.76
CA HIS A 92 2.97 29.51 4.87
C HIS A 92 3.00 28.01 5.18
N THR A 93 3.40 27.64 6.39
CA THR A 93 3.54 26.23 6.81
C THR A 93 2.20 25.55 7.10
N VAL A 94 1.21 26.32 7.57
CA VAL A 94 -0.14 25.82 7.86
C VAL A 94 -0.92 25.70 6.56
N ARG A 95 -1.25 24.47 6.17
CA ARG A 95 -1.93 24.16 4.89
C ARG A 95 -3.32 23.56 5.07
N PHE A 96 -3.61 22.95 6.22
CA PHE A 96 -4.88 22.27 6.44
C PHE A 96 -5.95 23.23 6.99
N LYS A 97 -7.18 23.11 6.48
CA LYS A 97 -8.30 23.94 6.91
C LYS A 97 -8.53 23.87 8.42
N ASN A 98 -8.49 22.67 9.00
CA ASN A 98 -8.67 22.45 10.44
C ASN A 98 -7.57 23.13 11.29
N GLU A 99 -6.35 23.26 10.75
CA GLU A 99 -5.25 23.97 11.42
C GLU A 99 -5.44 25.48 11.35
N LEU A 100 -5.89 25.99 10.20
CA LEU A 100 -6.23 27.41 10.01
C LEU A 100 -7.38 27.84 10.92
N GLU A 101 -8.46 27.05 10.98
CA GLU A 101 -9.64 27.34 11.82
C GLU A 101 -9.30 27.37 13.32
N ARG A 102 -8.38 26.51 13.76
CA ARG A 102 -7.98 26.41 15.18
C ARG A 102 -6.76 27.26 15.54
N ASN A 103 -6.12 27.90 14.57
CA ASN A 103 -4.87 28.66 14.74
C ASN A 103 -3.76 27.87 15.46
N ILE A 104 -3.70 26.55 15.25
CA ILE A 104 -2.66 25.68 15.81
C ILE A 104 -2.05 24.80 14.72
N THR A 105 -0.73 24.64 14.76
CA THR A 105 -0.02 23.65 13.94
C THR A 105 -0.29 22.26 14.52
N ILE A 106 -0.87 21.36 13.74
CA ILE A 106 -1.17 19.97 14.18
C ILE A 106 -0.15 19.01 13.59
N LYS A 107 0.02 19.09 12.26
CA LYS A 107 1.00 18.31 11.52
C LYS A 107 2.29 19.10 11.38
N LEU A 108 3.38 18.39 11.11
CA LEU A 108 4.67 19.03 10.82
C LEU A 108 4.54 19.89 9.56
N GLY A 109 4.85 21.17 9.71
CA GLY A 109 4.88 22.15 8.64
C GLY A 109 6.27 22.23 8.02
N TYR A 110 6.34 22.48 6.72
CA TYR A 110 7.60 22.49 5.97
C TYR A 110 7.69 23.73 5.09
N ALA A 111 8.87 24.32 5.04
CA ALA A 111 9.21 25.41 4.14
C ALA A 111 10.71 25.37 3.84
N ASN A 112 11.09 25.61 2.59
CA ASN A 112 12.50 25.73 2.24
C ASN A 112 12.82 27.20 1.95
N ALA A 113 14.07 27.60 2.20
CA ALA A 113 14.54 28.95 1.95
C ALA A 113 15.98 28.94 1.42
N LYS A 114 16.23 29.76 0.41
CA LYS A 114 17.58 30.04 -0.10
C LYS A 114 18.13 31.27 0.61
N ILE A 115 19.36 31.16 1.11
CA ILE A 115 20.08 32.21 1.82
C ILE A 115 21.22 32.70 0.92
N TYR A 116 21.24 34.01 0.73
CA TYR A 116 22.19 34.69 -0.13
C TYR A 116 23.04 35.68 0.66
N ARG A 117 24.22 35.97 0.14
CA ARG A 117 25.09 37.03 0.61
C ARG A 117 25.53 37.91 -0.55
N CYS A 118 25.51 39.22 -0.36
CA CYS A 118 26.02 40.16 -1.34
C CYS A 118 27.55 40.05 -1.43
N GLU A 119 28.08 39.96 -2.65
CA GLU A 119 29.54 39.96 -2.87
C GLU A 119 30.16 41.37 -2.74
N ASN A 120 29.34 42.42 -2.83
CA ASN A 120 29.83 43.79 -2.75
C ASN A 120 30.25 44.14 -1.32
N PRO A 121 31.53 44.49 -1.06
CA PRO A 121 32.01 44.87 0.26
C PRO A 121 31.40 46.18 0.79
N LYS A 122 30.79 47.00 -0.08
CA LYS A 122 30.05 48.20 0.33
C LYS A 122 28.72 47.89 1.02
N CYS A 123 28.24 46.65 0.95
CA CYS A 123 27.02 46.24 1.61
C CYS A 123 27.33 45.89 3.07
N GLU A 124 26.89 46.73 4.00
CA GLU A 124 27.15 46.55 5.42
C GLU A 124 26.35 45.39 6.02
N ARG A 125 26.89 44.79 7.09
CA ARG A 125 26.20 43.76 7.87
C ARG A 125 25.22 44.47 8.82
N PRO A 126 23.99 43.94 9.03
CA PRO A 126 23.48 42.64 8.61
C PRO A 126 22.79 42.61 7.22
N SER A 127 22.49 43.76 6.62
CA SER A 127 21.69 43.87 5.37
C SER A 127 22.31 43.19 4.14
N SER A 128 23.60 42.86 4.20
CA SER A 128 24.29 42.03 3.19
C SER A 128 23.76 40.60 3.05
N PHE A 129 23.03 40.09 4.03
CA PHE A 129 22.40 38.76 3.99
C PHE A 129 20.91 38.88 3.73
N ARG A 130 20.38 38.04 2.84
CA ARG A 130 18.94 37.93 2.58
C ARG A 130 18.51 36.49 2.40
N SER A 131 17.27 36.21 2.78
CA SER A 131 16.59 34.95 2.50
C SER A 131 15.44 35.16 1.53
N TYR A 132 15.29 34.22 0.60
CA TYR A 132 14.17 34.17 -0.34
C TYR A 132 13.59 32.75 -0.39
N SER A 133 12.42 32.63 -1.03
CA SER A 133 11.83 31.33 -1.36
C SER A 133 12.78 30.49 -2.22
N SER A 134 12.58 29.16 -2.20
CA SER A 134 13.35 28.20 -3.00
C SER A 134 13.28 28.43 -4.51
N ASP A 135 12.23 29.10 -4.99
CA ASP A 135 11.99 29.35 -6.41
C ASP A 135 12.87 30.48 -6.98
N LYS A 136 13.57 31.23 -6.12
CA LYS A 136 14.42 32.34 -6.54
C LYS A 136 15.66 31.78 -7.28
N GLU A 137 16.05 32.49 -8.33
CA GLU A 137 17.29 32.26 -9.10
C GLU A 137 18.53 32.35 -8.21
N ASP A 138 19.62 31.67 -8.61
CA ASP A 138 20.81 31.50 -7.75
C ASP A 138 21.67 32.76 -7.61
N ALA A 139 21.54 33.74 -8.53
CA ALA A 139 22.31 34.98 -8.54
C ALA A 139 21.44 36.23 -8.75
N PRO A 140 20.51 36.56 -7.82
CA PRO A 140 19.66 37.73 -7.98
C PRO A 140 20.44 39.04 -7.72
N PRO A 141 20.00 40.17 -8.29
CA PRO A 141 20.58 41.47 -7.96
C PRO A 141 20.30 41.85 -6.50
N CYS A 142 21.22 42.61 -5.90
CA CYS A 142 21.04 43.13 -4.55
C CYS A 142 19.96 44.22 -4.50
N GLU A 143 18.97 44.06 -3.62
CA GLU A 143 17.88 45.01 -3.42
C GLU A 143 18.21 46.08 -2.34
N VAL A 144 19.41 46.05 -1.77
CA VAL A 144 19.83 47.05 -0.77
C VAL A 144 20.04 48.39 -1.47
N PRO A 145 19.37 49.48 -1.01
CA PRO A 145 19.51 50.80 -1.62
C PRO A 145 20.99 51.23 -1.68
N GLY A 146 21.47 51.60 -2.87
CA GLY A 146 22.87 52.01 -3.09
C GLY A 146 23.85 50.87 -3.39
N CYS A 147 23.39 49.61 -3.46
CA CYS A 147 24.22 48.46 -3.82
C CYS A 147 23.79 47.83 -5.15
N GLY A 148 24.62 47.95 -6.20
CA GLY A 148 24.41 47.30 -7.50
C GLY A 148 25.05 45.91 -7.66
N GLY A 149 25.46 45.28 -6.55
CA GLY A 149 26.14 43.98 -6.58
C GLY A 149 25.20 42.80 -6.80
N THR A 150 25.74 41.66 -7.22
CA THR A 150 25.03 40.38 -7.29
C THR A 150 25.08 39.65 -5.95
N MET A 151 23.98 38.96 -5.63
CA MET A 151 23.87 38.11 -4.45
C MET A 151 24.33 36.70 -4.81
N LYS A 152 25.21 36.10 -4.01
CA LYS A 152 25.64 34.71 -4.17
C LYS A 152 24.85 33.80 -3.25
N LEU A 153 24.30 32.71 -3.79
CA LEU A 153 23.69 31.64 -3.00
C LEU A 153 24.73 30.98 -2.10
N LEU A 154 24.51 31.02 -0.78
CA LEU A 154 25.38 30.39 0.20
C LEU A 154 24.80 29.09 0.75
N ARG A 155 23.49 29.07 1.00
CA ARG A 155 22.81 27.95 1.64
C ARG A 155 21.39 27.77 1.13
N HIS A 156 20.94 26.52 1.07
CA HIS A 156 19.54 26.18 0.95
C HIS A 156 19.15 25.40 2.20
N VAL A 157 18.27 25.99 3.01
CA VAL A 157 17.85 25.44 4.31
C VAL A 157 16.40 25.00 4.24
N SER A 158 16.08 23.95 4.97
CA SER A 158 14.72 23.47 5.18
C SER A 158 14.30 23.73 6.61
N PHE A 159 13.11 24.27 6.79
CA PHE A 159 12.53 24.55 8.08
C PHE A 159 11.46 23.54 8.44
N VAL A 160 11.61 22.92 9.60
CA VAL A 160 10.66 21.99 10.20
C VAL A 160 9.88 22.73 11.28
N ASP A 161 8.63 23.08 10.97
CA ASP A 161 7.72 23.74 11.91
C ASP A 161 7.04 22.68 12.79
N CYS A 162 7.52 22.55 14.03
CA CYS A 162 7.00 21.59 14.98
C CYS A 162 5.79 22.13 15.76
N PRO A 163 4.75 21.31 15.96
CA PRO A 163 3.66 21.70 16.84
C PRO A 163 4.20 21.95 18.26
N GLY A 164 3.83 23.07 18.86
CA GLY A 164 4.25 23.43 20.23
C GLY A 164 3.19 23.19 21.29
N HIS A 165 2.06 22.60 20.92
CA HIS A 165 1.01 22.26 21.86
C HIS A 165 1.38 20.94 22.56
N ASP A 166 1.15 20.88 23.87
CA ASP A 166 1.52 19.75 24.72
C ASP A 166 0.88 18.42 24.33
N ILE A 167 -0.31 18.45 23.73
CA ILE A 167 -0.98 17.25 23.22
C ILE A 167 -0.21 16.61 22.05
N LEU A 168 0.64 17.37 21.35
CA LEU A 168 1.28 16.98 20.09
C LEU A 168 2.78 16.67 20.23
N MET A 169 3.24 16.34 21.44
CA MET A 169 4.64 16.04 21.71
C MET A 169 5.18 14.85 20.91
N ALA A 170 4.35 13.83 20.61
CA ALA A 170 4.76 12.72 19.75
C ALA A 170 5.20 13.20 18.36
N THR A 171 4.43 14.10 17.77
CA THR A 171 4.73 14.71 16.46
C THR A 171 5.98 15.58 16.52
N MET A 172 6.17 16.33 17.62
CA MET A 172 7.37 17.13 17.82
C MET A 172 8.64 16.27 17.91
N LEU A 173 8.60 15.15 18.65
CA LEU A 173 9.72 14.22 18.79
C LEU A 173 10.10 13.56 17.46
N ASN A 174 9.11 13.17 16.65
CA ASN A 174 9.36 12.65 15.30
C ASN A 174 10.00 13.70 14.39
N GLY A 175 9.61 14.98 14.53
CA GLY A 175 10.25 16.09 13.83
C GLY A 175 11.68 16.36 14.33
N ALA A 176 11.91 16.27 15.64
CA ALA A 176 13.19 16.54 16.28
C ALA A 176 14.29 15.55 15.87
N ALA A 177 13.93 14.29 15.59
CA ALA A 177 14.86 13.27 15.12
C ALA A 177 15.52 13.59 13.77
N VAL A 178 14.95 14.55 13.01
CA VAL A 178 15.36 14.90 11.65
C VAL A 178 16.12 16.24 11.58
N MET A 179 16.08 17.02 12.66
CA MET A 179 16.69 18.33 12.72
C MET A 179 18.21 18.24 12.89
N ASP A 180 18.93 19.16 12.25
CA ASP A 180 20.37 19.35 12.45
C ASP A 180 20.65 20.47 13.46
N ALA A 181 19.77 21.47 13.49
CA ALA A 181 19.83 22.62 14.36
C ALA A 181 18.41 23.03 14.80
N ALA A 182 18.33 23.79 15.90
CA ALA A 182 17.05 24.25 16.44
C ALA A 182 17.05 25.77 16.69
N LEU A 183 15.93 26.40 16.36
CA LEU A 183 15.58 27.76 16.76
C LEU A 183 14.62 27.67 17.94
N LEU A 184 15.05 28.17 19.09
CA LEU A 184 14.25 28.26 20.30
C LEU A 184 13.58 29.64 20.35
N LEU A 185 12.27 29.71 20.09
CA LEU A 185 11.55 30.99 20.07
C LEU A 185 10.89 31.29 21.41
N ILE A 186 11.34 32.36 22.04
CA ILE A 186 10.82 32.84 23.32
C ILE A 186 10.08 34.15 23.05
N ALA A 187 8.80 34.20 23.40
CA ALA A 187 8.01 35.41 23.27
C ALA A 187 8.41 36.42 24.34
N ALA A 188 8.79 37.62 23.94
CA ALA A 188 9.31 38.65 24.83
C ALA A 188 8.20 39.31 25.69
N ASN A 189 6.94 39.14 25.32
CA ASN A 189 5.77 39.64 26.06
C ASN A 189 5.31 38.70 27.20
N GLU A 190 5.93 37.52 27.33
CA GLU A 190 5.62 36.53 28.35
C GLU A 190 6.81 36.36 29.29
N THR A 191 6.57 35.87 30.51
CA THR A 191 7.65 35.62 31.46
C THR A 191 8.46 34.38 31.06
N CYS A 192 9.79 34.47 31.16
CA CYS A 192 10.68 33.33 30.93
C CYS A 192 11.12 32.72 32.27
N PRO A 193 11.10 31.38 32.45
CA PRO A 193 10.77 30.35 31.48
C PRO A 193 9.28 29.95 31.45
N GLN A 194 8.73 29.75 30.24
CA GLN A 194 7.45 29.06 30.07
C GLN A 194 7.65 27.53 30.12
N PRO A 195 6.66 26.76 30.64
CA PRO A 195 6.75 25.30 30.72
C PRO A 195 7.00 24.64 29.36
N GLN A 196 6.35 25.13 28.30
CA GLN A 196 6.53 24.62 26.94
C GLN A 196 7.97 24.82 26.46
N THR A 197 8.55 26.01 26.68
CA THR A 197 9.95 26.30 26.32
C THR A 197 10.93 25.35 27.02
N SER A 198 10.68 25.02 28.29
CA SER A 198 11.52 24.08 29.03
C SER A 198 11.38 22.62 28.56
N GLU A 199 10.17 22.17 28.25
CA GLU A 199 9.91 20.82 27.72
C GLU A 199 10.58 20.64 26.36
N HIS A 200 10.46 21.65 25.52
CA HIS A 200 11.05 21.70 24.20
C HIS A 200 12.58 21.73 24.21
N LEU A 201 13.19 22.54 25.09
CA LEU A 201 14.64 22.58 25.25
C LEU A 201 15.19 21.22 25.72
N ALA A 202 14.49 20.56 26.65
CA ALA A 202 14.87 19.22 27.09
C ALA A 202 14.75 18.18 25.97
N ALA A 203 13.73 18.26 25.13
CA ALA A 203 13.60 17.36 23.97
C ALA A 203 14.78 17.52 22.99
N ILE A 204 15.19 18.77 22.71
CA ILE A 204 16.35 19.10 21.88
C ILE A 204 17.66 18.56 22.50
N GLU A 205 17.83 18.70 23.82
CA GLU A 205 18.98 18.18 24.57
C GLU A 205 19.05 16.64 24.52
N ILE A 206 17.93 15.95 24.66
CA ILE A 206 17.84 14.49 24.57
C ILE A 206 18.26 13.98 23.19
N MET A 207 17.87 14.70 22.14
CA MET A 207 18.26 14.41 20.75
C MET A 207 19.72 14.83 20.44
N LYS A 208 20.42 15.45 21.40
CA LYS A 208 21.81 15.92 21.30
C LYS A 208 22.08 16.94 20.19
N LEU A 209 21.11 17.80 19.91
CA LEU A 209 21.32 18.91 18.99
C LEU A 209 22.23 19.95 19.66
N LYS A 210 23.43 20.17 19.09
CA LYS A 210 24.42 21.10 19.62
C LYS A 210 24.23 22.53 19.14
N HIS A 211 23.66 22.70 17.95
CA HIS A 211 23.50 23.99 17.30
C HIS A 211 22.11 24.55 17.61
N ILE A 212 22.06 25.43 18.59
CA ILE A 212 20.83 26.09 19.04
C ILE A 212 21.00 27.61 18.86
N LEU A 213 20.00 28.27 18.31
CA LEU A 213 19.89 29.72 18.30
C LEU A 213 18.64 30.12 19.08
N VAL A 214 18.76 31.07 19.99
CA VAL A 214 17.63 31.54 20.79
C VAL A 214 17.10 32.81 20.15
N LEU A 215 15.80 32.84 19.86
CA LEU A 215 15.13 33.98 19.24
C LEU A 215 14.19 34.62 20.24
N GLN A 216 14.45 35.88 20.56
CA GLN A 216 13.53 36.69 21.36
C GLN A 216 12.53 37.33 20.41
N ASN A 217 11.35 36.74 20.29
CA ASN A 217 10.32 37.12 19.33
C ASN A 217 9.30 38.08 19.97
N LYS A 218 8.52 38.81 19.14
CA LYS A 218 7.52 39.80 19.56
C LYS A 218 8.10 40.99 20.34
N VAL A 219 9.32 41.41 19.99
CA VAL A 219 9.96 42.59 20.60
C VAL A 219 9.19 43.87 20.30
N ASP A 220 8.38 43.88 19.24
CA ASP A 220 7.47 44.97 18.87
C ASP A 220 6.42 45.33 19.93
N LEU A 221 6.12 44.42 20.86
CA LEU A 221 5.10 44.63 21.89
C LEU A 221 5.65 45.20 23.22
N ILE A 222 6.97 45.27 23.37
CA ILE A 222 7.62 45.61 24.63
C ILE A 222 8.56 46.81 24.48
N ARG A 223 8.90 47.44 25.61
CA ARG A 223 9.88 48.52 25.65
C ARG A 223 11.30 47.96 25.75
N GLU A 224 12.29 48.74 25.36
CA GLU A 224 13.72 48.36 25.38
C GLU A 224 14.19 47.85 26.75
N GLN A 225 13.87 48.59 27.82
CA GLN A 225 14.22 48.17 29.20
C GLN A 225 13.65 46.79 29.56
N GLN A 226 12.40 46.51 29.17
CA GLN A 226 11.77 45.21 29.40
C GLN A 226 12.42 44.12 28.53
N ALA A 227 12.88 44.47 27.33
CA ALA A 227 13.57 43.54 26.45
C ALA A 227 14.92 43.10 27.05
N ASP A 228 15.65 44.02 27.68
CA ASP A 228 16.91 43.76 28.37
C ASP A 228 16.70 42.91 29.63
N GLU A 229 15.70 43.22 30.45
CA GLU A 229 15.31 42.41 31.61
C GLU A 229 14.96 40.98 31.17
N HIS A 230 14.15 40.84 30.12
CA HIS A 230 13.78 39.55 29.58
C HIS A 230 14.98 38.81 28.98
N HIS A 231 15.91 39.51 28.34
CA HIS A 231 17.17 38.92 27.85
C HIS A 231 17.99 38.32 29.00
N GLN A 232 18.09 39.03 30.14
CA GLN A 232 18.76 38.51 31.34
C GLN A 232 18.05 37.27 31.90
N GLN A 233 16.71 37.23 31.89
CA GLN A 233 15.95 36.04 32.28
C GLN A 233 16.25 34.83 31.39
N ILE A 234 16.34 35.04 30.07
CA ILE A 234 16.72 33.98 29.13
C ILE A 234 18.13 33.48 29.44
N LEU A 235 19.11 34.37 29.65
CA LEU A 235 20.49 33.99 29.99
C LEU A 235 20.54 33.15 31.27
N GLN A 236 19.79 33.54 32.30
CA GLN A 236 19.70 32.78 33.55
C GLN A 236 19.06 31.40 33.35
N PHE A 237 18.04 31.31 32.51
CA PHE A 237 17.35 30.05 32.20
C PHE A 237 18.24 29.08 31.39
N VAL A 238 18.99 29.62 30.44
CA VAL A 238 19.84 28.85 29.53
C VAL A 238 21.14 28.37 30.20
N LYS A 239 21.61 29.08 31.23
CA LYS A 239 22.82 28.74 31.99
C LYS A 239 22.78 27.29 32.50
N GLY A 240 23.80 26.50 32.17
CA GLY A 240 23.88 25.09 32.57
C GLY A 240 23.09 24.10 31.72
N THR A 241 22.50 24.54 30.59
CA THR A 241 21.86 23.67 29.58
C THR A 241 22.74 23.55 28.33
N VAL A 242 22.33 22.73 27.34
CA VAL A 242 23.03 22.62 26.05
C VAL A 242 23.03 23.94 25.26
N ALA A 243 22.08 24.83 25.55
CA ALA A 243 22.02 26.16 24.93
C ALA A 243 22.96 27.18 25.59
N ASP A 244 23.77 26.81 26.58
CA ASP A 244 24.71 27.73 27.22
C ASP A 244 25.71 28.31 26.21
N GLY A 245 25.81 29.64 26.16
CA GLY A 245 26.57 30.37 25.13
C GLY A 245 25.91 30.46 23.75
N ALA A 246 24.66 30.00 23.58
CA ALA A 246 23.90 30.23 22.35
C ALA A 246 23.59 31.73 22.17
N PRO A 247 23.73 32.28 20.96
CA PRO A 247 23.39 33.68 20.71
C PRO A 247 21.88 33.89 20.81
N ILE A 248 21.49 35.01 21.41
CA ILE A 248 20.10 35.45 21.53
C ILE A 248 19.89 36.58 20.53
N VAL A 249 18.96 36.39 19.58
CA VAL A 249 18.67 37.38 18.53
C VAL A 249 17.26 37.96 18.77
N PRO A 250 17.13 39.27 19.02
CA PRO A 250 15.82 39.93 19.11
C PRO A 250 15.23 40.12 17.72
N ILE A 251 14.01 39.63 17.50
CA ILE A 251 13.32 39.71 16.21
C ILE A 251 11.85 40.09 16.38
N SER A 252 11.28 40.67 15.32
CA SER A 252 9.82 40.74 15.15
C SER A 252 9.44 39.98 13.89
N ALA A 253 8.94 38.75 14.05
CA ALA A 253 8.51 37.92 12.93
C ALA A 253 7.32 38.53 12.16
N GLN A 254 6.43 39.24 12.85
CA GLN A 254 5.24 39.84 12.25
C GLN A 254 5.60 41.01 11.33
N LEU A 255 6.47 41.90 11.80
CA LEU A 255 6.92 43.08 11.05
C LEU A 255 8.12 42.80 10.14
N ARG A 256 8.71 41.60 10.24
CA ARG A 256 9.94 41.18 9.52
C ARG A 256 11.16 42.06 9.83
N TYR A 257 11.24 42.59 11.05
CA TYR A 257 12.44 43.29 11.51
C TYR A 257 13.51 42.32 12.00
N ASN A 258 14.76 42.65 11.70
CA ASN A 258 15.97 41.94 12.12
C ASN A 258 16.08 40.48 11.63
N ILE A 259 15.35 40.13 10.55
CA ILE A 259 15.45 38.81 9.92
C ILE A 259 16.81 38.63 9.23
N ASP A 260 17.38 39.70 8.65
CA ASP A 260 18.69 39.69 8.00
C ASP A 260 19.80 39.24 8.97
N ALA A 261 19.78 39.76 10.20
CA ALA A 261 20.72 39.35 11.25
C ALA A 261 20.52 37.88 11.65
N LEU A 262 19.27 37.42 11.77
CA LEU A 262 18.97 36.01 12.03
C LEU A 262 19.56 35.10 10.92
N VAL A 263 19.35 35.46 9.66
CA VAL A 263 19.89 34.72 8.51
C VAL A 263 21.41 34.67 8.55
N GLU A 264 22.05 35.78 8.90
CA GLU A 264 23.50 35.83 9.12
C GLU A 264 23.95 34.87 10.22
N PHE A 265 23.29 34.86 11.39
CA PHE A 265 23.62 33.93 12.47
C PHE A 265 23.41 32.47 12.07
N ILE A 266 22.37 32.16 11.27
CA ILE A 266 22.14 30.82 10.73
C ILE A 266 23.34 30.38 9.88
N VAL A 267 23.86 31.25 9.00
CA VAL A 267 25.02 30.93 8.15
C VAL A 267 26.29 30.77 8.98
N ASN A 268 26.52 31.63 9.96
CA ASN A 268 27.81 31.68 10.68
C ASN A 268 27.90 30.68 11.84
N LYS A 269 26.78 30.34 12.50
CA LYS A 269 26.78 29.52 13.74
C LYS A 269 26.37 28.08 13.53
N ILE A 270 25.55 27.80 12.52
CA ILE A 270 25.14 26.44 12.19
C ILE A 270 26.08 25.94 11.08
N PRO A 271 26.98 24.99 11.32
CA PRO A 271 27.76 24.39 10.23
C PRO A 271 26.90 23.40 9.45
N VAL A 272 27.30 23.09 8.21
CA VAL A 272 26.70 21.98 7.46
C VAL A 272 27.21 20.68 8.11
N PRO A 273 26.33 19.77 8.55
CA PRO A 273 26.75 18.49 9.09
C PRO A 273 27.45 17.67 8.00
N VAL A 274 28.51 16.96 8.38
CA VAL A 274 29.16 15.98 7.47
C VAL A 274 28.21 14.79 7.34
N ARG A 275 27.84 14.47 6.10
CA ARG A 275 26.91 13.38 5.78
C ARG A 275 27.60 12.37 4.88
N ASP A 276 27.33 11.09 5.11
CA ASP A 276 27.87 10.00 4.30
C ASP A 276 26.98 9.77 3.07
N PHE A 277 27.49 10.13 1.89
CA PHE A 277 26.78 9.94 0.61
C PHE A 277 26.92 8.52 0.04
N ALA A 278 28.01 7.82 0.38
CA ALA A 278 28.33 6.49 -0.15
C ALA A 278 27.56 5.34 0.54
N THR A 279 27.06 5.56 1.76
CA THR A 279 26.32 4.52 2.50
C THR A 279 24.96 4.28 1.84
N ALA A 280 24.37 3.09 2.05
CA ALA A 280 23.03 2.81 1.58
C ALA A 280 22.00 3.84 2.11
N PRO A 281 21.08 4.31 1.26
CA PRO A 281 20.15 5.37 1.62
C PRO A 281 19.16 4.93 2.71
N LYS A 282 18.97 5.80 3.70
CA LYS A 282 17.98 5.64 4.78
C LYS A 282 17.21 6.95 4.97
N LEU A 283 15.94 6.93 4.58
CA LEU A 283 15.00 8.03 4.70
C LEU A 283 14.01 7.72 5.83
N ILE A 284 13.80 8.67 6.72
CA ILE A 284 12.74 8.59 7.73
C ILE A 284 11.49 9.26 7.16
N VAL A 285 10.38 8.53 7.08
CA VAL A 285 9.11 9.05 6.59
C VAL A 285 8.41 9.79 7.72
N ILE A 286 8.20 11.09 7.50
CA ILE A 286 7.61 12.00 8.50
C ILE A 286 6.18 12.39 8.12
N ARG A 287 5.86 12.39 6.82
CA ARG A 287 4.50 12.54 6.30
C ARG A 287 4.28 11.59 5.15
N SER A 288 3.02 11.24 4.91
CA SER A 288 2.63 10.52 3.70
C SER A 288 1.36 11.10 3.14
N PHE A 289 1.33 11.27 1.82
CA PHE A 289 0.22 11.92 1.15
C PHE A 289 -0.14 11.22 -0.15
N ASP A 290 -1.37 11.48 -0.54
CA ASP A 290 -1.95 11.16 -1.83
C ASP A 290 -2.01 12.47 -2.62
N VAL A 291 -1.49 12.46 -3.84
CA VAL A 291 -1.50 13.63 -4.75
C VAL A 291 -2.67 13.61 -5.73
N ASN A 292 -3.45 12.54 -5.74
CA ASN A 292 -4.58 12.37 -6.65
C ASN A 292 -5.74 13.27 -6.23
N LYS A 293 -6.27 14.01 -7.20
CA LYS A 293 -7.41 14.90 -6.99
C LYS A 293 -8.72 14.09 -7.00
N PRO A 294 -9.71 14.46 -6.18
CA PRO A 294 -11.05 13.87 -6.28
C PRO A 294 -11.61 14.05 -7.69
N GLY A 295 -12.17 12.99 -8.26
CA GLY A 295 -12.69 12.99 -9.63
C GLY A 295 -11.64 12.70 -10.72
N ALA A 296 -10.39 12.39 -10.36
CA ALA A 296 -9.41 11.89 -11.31
C ALA A 296 -9.81 10.51 -11.85
N GLU A 297 -9.62 10.33 -13.16
CA GLU A 297 -9.87 9.05 -13.83
C GLU A 297 -8.83 7.99 -13.42
N VAL A 298 -9.22 6.71 -13.49
CA VAL A 298 -8.37 5.59 -13.03
C VAL A 298 -7.01 5.55 -13.72
N HIS A 299 -6.95 5.93 -15.00
CA HIS A 299 -5.73 5.91 -15.81
C HIS A 299 -4.79 7.11 -15.54
N GLU A 300 -5.23 8.12 -14.80
CA GLU A 300 -4.45 9.30 -14.42
C GLU A 300 -3.89 9.22 -13.01
N LEU A 301 -4.27 8.18 -12.26
CA LEU A 301 -3.82 8.00 -10.88
C LEU A 301 -2.30 7.87 -10.81
N LYS A 302 -1.72 8.70 -9.96
CA LYS A 302 -0.33 8.64 -9.55
C LYS A 302 -0.21 7.80 -8.28
N GLY A 303 0.94 7.17 -8.10
CA GLY A 303 1.21 6.43 -6.87
C GLY A 303 1.37 7.35 -5.65
N GLY A 304 1.44 6.73 -4.48
CA GLY A 304 1.55 7.40 -3.21
C GLY A 304 2.90 8.10 -3.01
N VAL A 305 2.91 9.16 -2.20
CA VAL A 305 4.12 9.94 -1.91
C VAL A 305 4.50 9.80 -0.44
N ALA A 306 5.77 9.46 -0.21
CA ALA A 306 6.40 9.45 1.11
C ALA A 306 7.25 10.70 1.28
N GLY A 307 6.86 11.58 2.19
CA GLY A 307 7.58 12.80 2.53
C GLY A 307 8.45 12.59 3.77
N GLY A 308 9.73 12.88 3.67
CA GLY A 308 10.66 12.64 4.76
C GLY A 308 12.00 13.30 4.56
N SER A 309 12.96 12.94 5.42
CA SER A 309 14.33 13.41 5.30
C SER A 309 15.30 12.24 5.22
N LEU A 310 16.28 12.38 4.34
CA LEU A 310 17.31 11.40 4.10
C LEU A 310 18.44 11.62 5.12
N LEU A 311 18.73 10.60 5.94
CA LEU A 311 19.76 10.71 6.97
C LEU A 311 21.17 10.41 6.43
N LYS A 312 21.27 9.39 5.59
CA LYS A 312 22.50 8.89 4.97
C LYS A 312 22.19 8.35 3.57
N GLY A 313 23.20 8.30 2.72
CA GLY A 313 23.14 7.81 1.35
C GLY A 313 22.44 8.73 0.37
N VAL A 314 22.50 8.40 -0.91
CA VAL A 314 21.84 9.15 -1.99
C VAL A 314 20.71 8.32 -2.57
N LEU A 315 19.53 8.92 -2.76
CA LEU A 315 18.42 8.30 -3.47
C LEU A 315 18.44 8.73 -4.93
N LYS A 316 18.28 7.78 -5.86
CA LYS A 316 18.24 8.06 -7.30
C LYS A 316 16.85 7.81 -7.88
N LEU A 317 16.47 8.58 -8.89
CA LEU A 317 15.22 8.36 -9.62
C LEU A 317 15.27 6.98 -10.31
N GLY A 318 14.17 6.22 -10.25
CA GLY A 318 14.11 4.87 -10.79
C GLY A 318 14.63 3.76 -9.86
N GLN A 319 15.21 4.09 -8.70
CA GLN A 319 15.75 3.10 -7.78
C GLN A 319 14.65 2.22 -7.13
N GLU A 320 14.92 0.92 -6.96
CA GLU A 320 14.09 0.03 -6.13
C GLU A 320 14.28 0.34 -4.64
N ILE A 321 13.17 0.56 -3.95
CA ILE A 321 13.12 0.86 -2.53
C ILE A 321 12.24 -0.13 -1.77
N GLU A 322 12.49 -0.22 -0.47
CA GLU A 322 11.62 -0.89 0.47
C GLU A 322 11.27 0.03 1.65
N VAL A 323 10.08 -0.15 2.19
CA VAL A 323 9.60 0.53 3.41
C VAL A 323 9.41 -0.51 4.50
N ARG A 324 10.05 -0.29 5.65
CA ARG A 324 9.94 -1.12 6.86
C ARG A 324 9.41 -0.26 8.02
N PRO A 325 8.55 -0.80 8.91
CA PRO A 325 8.07 -2.18 9.02
C PRO A 325 7.08 -2.63 7.91
N GLY A 326 6.54 -1.69 7.13
CA GLY A 326 5.64 -1.96 6.02
C GLY A 326 4.21 -2.26 6.48
N VAL A 327 3.56 -3.26 5.88
CA VAL A 327 2.21 -3.68 6.25
C VAL A 327 2.29 -4.64 7.42
N VAL A 328 1.57 -4.30 8.50
CA VAL A 328 1.49 -5.09 9.72
C VAL A 328 0.16 -5.85 9.72
N SER A 329 0.22 -7.19 9.72
CA SER A 329 -0.94 -8.07 9.89
C SER A 329 -0.82 -8.85 11.20
N LYS A 330 -1.95 -9.26 11.76
CA LYS A 330 -2.02 -10.14 12.94
C LYS A 330 -2.70 -11.44 12.52
N ASP A 331 -2.09 -12.56 12.87
CA ASP A 331 -2.68 -13.88 12.65
C ASP A 331 -3.76 -14.18 13.70
N ALA A 332 -4.53 -15.26 13.51
CA ALA A 332 -5.62 -15.65 14.41
C ALA A 332 -5.14 -15.92 15.85
N GLU A 333 -3.88 -16.33 16.01
CA GLU A 333 -3.21 -16.57 17.29
C GLU A 333 -2.62 -15.28 17.90
N GLY A 334 -2.82 -14.12 17.27
CA GLY A 334 -2.32 -12.83 17.73
C GLY A 334 -0.84 -12.54 17.43
N LYS A 335 -0.17 -13.42 16.67
CA LYS A 335 1.22 -13.21 16.23
C LYS A 335 1.28 -12.10 15.18
N ILE A 336 2.23 -11.17 15.36
CA ILE A 336 2.43 -10.03 14.46
C ILE A 336 3.33 -10.44 13.29
N HIS A 337 2.84 -10.23 12.07
CA HIS A 337 3.58 -10.43 10.83
C HIS A 337 3.81 -9.09 10.13
N CYS A 338 5.06 -8.83 9.75
CA CYS A 338 5.47 -7.58 9.10
C CYS A 338 5.96 -7.88 7.69
N LYS A 339 5.23 -7.36 6.69
CA LYS A 339 5.61 -7.47 5.28
C LYS A 339 6.14 -6.11 4.78
N PRO A 340 7.43 -5.99 4.45
CA PRO A 340 7.98 -4.78 3.85
C PRO A 340 7.26 -4.43 2.54
N ILE A 341 7.00 -3.15 2.33
CA ILE A 341 6.43 -2.66 1.06
C ILE A 341 7.59 -2.41 0.12
N ARG A 342 7.58 -3.05 -1.06
CA ARG A 342 8.58 -2.81 -2.10
C ARG A 342 7.98 -1.93 -3.18
N SER A 343 8.75 -0.97 -3.68
CA SER A 343 8.30 -0.05 -4.72
C SER A 343 9.50 0.48 -5.52
N LYS A 344 9.21 1.29 -6.55
CA LYS A 344 10.19 2.01 -7.36
C LYS A 344 9.97 3.52 -7.17
N ILE A 345 11.05 4.29 -7.15
CA ILE A 345 10.97 5.75 -7.13
C ILE A 345 10.60 6.25 -8.54
N VAL A 346 9.50 6.99 -8.62
CA VAL A 346 9.02 7.61 -9.86
C VAL A 346 9.48 9.06 -9.97
N SER A 347 9.45 9.79 -8.85
CA SER A 347 9.85 11.20 -8.82
C SER A 347 10.45 11.56 -7.46
N LEU A 348 11.31 12.56 -7.47
CA LEU A 348 11.87 13.18 -6.27
C LEU A 348 11.60 14.68 -6.36
N LEU A 349 10.94 15.24 -5.33
CA LEU A 349 10.63 16.66 -5.28
C LEU A 349 11.15 17.29 -3.99
N ALA A 350 11.83 18.42 -4.11
CA ALA A 350 12.10 19.33 -3.01
C ALA A 350 11.25 20.60 -3.19
N GLU A 351 10.13 20.67 -2.45
CA GLU A 351 9.14 21.74 -2.58
C GLU A 351 8.54 21.84 -3.99
N LYS A 352 9.02 22.76 -4.84
CA LYS A 352 8.60 22.90 -6.25
C LYS A 352 9.65 22.40 -7.24
N ASN A 353 10.87 22.14 -6.77
CA ASN A 353 11.98 21.73 -7.63
C ASN A 353 11.96 20.21 -7.81
N GLU A 354 12.02 19.77 -9.06
CA GLU A 354 12.21 18.37 -9.41
C GLU A 354 13.69 17.98 -9.32
N LEU A 355 13.95 16.83 -8.71
CA LEU A 355 15.29 16.32 -8.44
C LEU A 355 15.52 15.01 -9.21
N ARG A 356 16.73 14.86 -9.77
CA ARG A 356 17.20 13.60 -10.38
C ARG A 356 17.78 12.64 -9.35
N PHE A 357 18.45 13.20 -8.35
CA PHE A 357 18.94 12.49 -7.18
C PHE A 357 18.69 13.35 -5.94
N ALA A 358 18.61 12.70 -4.79
CA ALA A 358 18.32 13.31 -3.51
C ALA A 358 19.48 13.04 -2.55
N VAL A 359 20.05 14.11 -2.01
CA VAL A 359 21.13 14.03 -1.02
C VAL A 359 20.60 13.96 0.42
N PRO A 360 21.40 13.48 1.39
CA PRO A 360 21.10 13.60 2.80
C PRO A 360 20.86 15.05 3.24
N GLY A 361 19.90 15.23 4.14
CA GLY A 361 19.45 16.54 4.57
C GLY A 361 18.29 17.08 3.74
N GLY A 362 17.66 18.12 4.26
CA GLY A 362 16.44 18.67 3.68
C GLY A 362 15.24 17.74 3.79
N LEU A 363 14.10 18.25 3.34
CA LEU A 363 12.84 17.52 3.25
C LEU A 363 12.49 17.24 1.79
N ILE A 364 12.24 15.97 1.51
CA ILE A 364 12.08 15.44 0.16
C ILE A 364 10.76 14.68 0.07
N GLY A 365 9.99 14.96 -0.97
CA GLY A 365 8.82 14.18 -1.38
C GLY A 365 9.26 13.10 -2.36
N VAL A 366 9.27 11.85 -1.92
CA VAL A 366 9.58 10.69 -2.75
C VAL A 366 8.27 10.15 -3.33
N GLY A 367 8.06 10.39 -4.63
CA GLY A 367 6.97 9.81 -5.39
C GLY A 367 7.26 8.34 -5.69
N THR A 368 6.34 7.45 -5.29
CA THR A 368 6.53 6.00 -5.39
C THR A 368 5.39 5.36 -6.15
N LEU A 369 5.56 4.09 -6.56
CA LEU A 369 4.48 3.24 -7.08
C LEU A 369 3.68 2.55 -5.97
N ILE A 370 3.77 3.02 -4.72
CA ILE A 370 2.97 2.48 -3.61
C ILE A 370 1.50 2.86 -3.84
N ASP A 371 0.59 1.96 -3.47
CA ASP A 371 -0.85 2.23 -3.51
C ASP A 371 -1.19 3.51 -2.71
N PRO A 372 -1.86 4.51 -3.29
CA PRO A 372 -2.30 5.72 -2.60
C PRO A 372 -3.10 5.46 -1.31
N GLN A 373 -3.81 4.33 -1.21
CA GLN A 373 -4.54 3.95 0.00
C GLN A 373 -3.61 3.74 1.21
N LEU A 374 -2.37 3.30 0.98
CA LEU A 374 -1.38 3.08 2.03
C LEU A 374 -0.68 4.38 2.43
N THR A 375 -0.63 5.39 1.57
CA THR A 375 0.00 6.69 1.87
C THR A 375 -1.00 7.74 2.36
N ARG A 376 -2.30 7.54 2.13
CA ARG A 376 -3.35 8.48 2.51
C ARG A 376 -3.38 8.75 4.02
N GLY A 377 -3.33 10.04 4.38
CA GLY A 377 -3.55 10.50 5.75
C GLY A 377 -2.44 10.13 6.72
N ASP A 378 -1.17 10.25 6.31
CA ASP A 378 -0.01 10.05 7.20
C ASP A 378 0.12 8.61 7.76
N ARG A 379 -0.39 7.60 7.04
CA ARG A 379 -0.30 6.18 7.41
C ARG A 379 1.12 5.60 7.41
N LEU A 380 2.06 6.18 6.66
CA LEU A 380 3.46 5.75 6.64
C LEU A 380 4.36 6.54 7.61
N VAL A 381 3.80 7.40 8.47
CA VAL A 381 4.60 8.19 9.40
C VAL A 381 5.31 7.29 10.41
N GLY A 382 6.60 7.57 10.64
CA GLY A 382 7.47 6.79 11.51
C GLY A 382 8.10 5.57 10.83
N GLN A 383 7.70 5.23 9.60
CA GLN A 383 8.35 4.16 8.85
C GLN A 383 9.68 4.61 8.24
N VAL A 384 10.56 3.65 8.01
CA VAL A 384 11.88 3.86 7.39
C VAL A 384 11.83 3.35 5.96
N LEU A 385 12.27 4.20 5.03
CA LEU A 385 12.39 3.90 3.60
C LEU A 385 13.87 3.83 3.23
N GLY A 386 14.26 2.85 2.43
CA GLY A 386 15.64 2.73 1.96
C GLY A 386 15.79 1.74 0.83
N SER A 387 17.03 1.45 0.44
CA SER A 387 17.30 0.44 -0.58
C SER A 387 16.89 -0.96 -0.11
N LYS A 388 16.52 -1.80 -1.07
CA LYS A 388 16.16 -3.20 -0.84
C LYS A 388 17.24 -3.93 -0.05
N GLY A 389 16.88 -4.46 1.12
CA GLY A 389 17.77 -5.25 1.97
C GLY A 389 18.73 -4.46 2.86
N SER A 390 18.82 -3.12 2.74
CA SER A 390 19.74 -2.31 3.55
C SER A 390 19.13 -1.81 4.86
N LEU A 391 17.81 -1.92 5.02
CA LEU A 391 17.09 -1.38 6.17
C LEU A 391 17.30 -2.19 7.46
N PRO A 392 17.13 -1.55 8.63
CA PRO A 392 17.30 -2.20 9.93
C PRO A 392 16.27 -3.31 10.20
N ALA A 393 16.55 -4.08 11.24
CA ALA A 393 15.66 -5.12 11.73
C ALA A 393 14.37 -4.54 12.31
N ILE A 394 13.32 -5.38 12.34
CA ILE A 394 12.00 -5.02 12.84
C ILE A 394 11.83 -5.65 14.22
N TYR A 395 11.59 -4.82 15.23
CA TYR A 395 11.40 -5.26 16.60
C TYR A 395 9.94 -5.11 17.02
N THR A 396 9.40 -6.16 17.65
CA THR A 396 8.12 -6.08 18.39
C THR A 396 8.34 -5.86 19.87
N GLU A 397 9.49 -6.27 20.39
CA GLU A 397 9.90 -5.99 21.76
C GLU A 397 11.28 -5.35 21.75
N ILE A 398 11.46 -4.32 22.56
CA ILE A 398 12.73 -3.62 22.71
C ILE A 398 13.15 -3.62 24.18
N GLU A 399 14.43 -3.85 24.41
CA GLU A 399 15.09 -3.63 25.68
C GLU A 399 15.88 -2.33 25.58
N ILE A 400 15.48 -1.33 26.37
CA ILE A 400 16.08 -0.01 26.38
C ILE A 400 16.86 0.22 27.68
N ASN A 401 18.00 0.90 27.55
CA ASN A 401 18.65 1.55 28.69
C ASN A 401 18.01 2.93 28.86
N TYR A 402 17.34 3.19 29.98
CA TYR A 402 16.52 4.38 30.16
C TYR A 402 17.00 5.26 31.32
N PHE A 403 16.80 6.56 31.16
CA PHE A 403 17.07 7.61 32.13
C PHE A 403 15.80 8.44 32.30
N LEU A 404 15.37 8.63 33.54
CA LEU A 404 14.22 9.47 33.87
C LEU A 404 14.67 10.86 34.29
N LEU A 405 13.90 11.87 33.89
CA LEU A 405 14.05 13.23 34.35
C LEU A 405 13.78 13.31 35.85
N ARG A 406 14.46 14.22 36.55
CA ARG A 406 14.25 14.42 38.00
C ARG A 406 12.87 15.01 38.30
N ARG A 407 12.34 15.83 37.39
CA ARG A 407 11.11 16.60 37.55
C ARG A 407 10.32 16.55 36.24
N LEU A 408 9.00 16.62 36.35
CA LEU A 408 8.14 16.73 35.18
C LEU A 408 8.30 18.11 34.55
N LEU A 409 8.50 18.13 33.24
CA LEU A 409 8.56 19.34 32.43
C LEU A 409 7.17 19.61 31.83
N GLY A 410 6.88 20.87 31.49
CA GLY A 410 5.65 21.22 30.77
C GLY A 410 4.38 21.36 31.62
N VAL A 411 4.43 21.15 32.94
CA VAL A 411 3.27 21.33 33.84
C VAL A 411 3.37 22.66 34.58
N LYS A 412 2.34 23.50 34.50
CA LYS A 412 2.17 24.66 35.39
C LYS A 412 1.65 24.13 36.73
N SER A 413 2.49 24.08 37.74
CA SER A 413 2.04 23.84 39.11
C SER A 413 1.75 25.19 39.76
N ASP A 414 0.54 25.37 40.30
CA ASP A 414 0.17 26.57 41.08
C ASP A 414 1.02 26.69 42.35
N ASP A 415 1.48 25.55 42.87
CA ASP A 415 2.52 25.48 43.89
C ASP A 415 3.91 25.47 43.24
N LYS A 416 4.85 26.28 43.77
CA LYS A 416 6.26 26.37 43.35
C LYS A 416 7.05 25.04 43.41
N LYS A 417 6.42 23.90 43.72
CA LYS A 417 7.02 22.57 43.75
C LYS A 417 6.64 21.79 42.48
N GLN A 418 7.57 21.75 41.52
CA GLN A 418 7.50 20.85 40.38
C GLN A 418 7.38 19.38 40.81
N THR A 419 6.38 18.67 40.29
CA THR A 419 6.12 17.26 40.61
C THR A 419 7.30 16.37 40.17
N LYS A 420 7.75 15.50 41.07
CA LYS A 420 8.84 14.54 40.82
C LYS A 420 8.36 13.40 39.92
N VAL A 421 9.20 12.97 38.97
CA VAL A 421 8.92 11.80 38.12
C VAL A 421 9.03 10.52 38.95
N GLN A 422 7.97 9.71 38.95
CA GLN A 422 7.98 8.39 39.57
C GLN A 422 8.67 7.36 38.67
N LYS A 423 9.25 6.30 39.26
CA LYS A 423 9.88 5.19 38.51
C LYS A 423 8.86 4.49 37.59
N LEU A 424 9.36 3.73 36.61
CA LEU A 424 8.50 2.95 35.70
C LEU A 424 7.85 1.77 36.44
N ALA A 425 6.56 1.52 36.20
CA ALA A 425 5.85 0.38 36.73
C ALA A 425 5.70 -0.75 35.68
N LYS A 426 5.57 -2.00 36.15
CA LYS A 426 5.23 -3.13 35.26
C LYS A 426 3.80 -2.97 34.75
N ASN A 427 3.56 -3.41 33.51
CA ASN A 427 2.31 -3.30 32.77
C ASN A 427 1.83 -1.86 32.49
N GLU A 428 2.68 -0.86 32.74
CA GLU A 428 2.39 0.52 32.39
C GLU A 428 2.46 0.74 30.87
N ILE A 429 1.55 1.54 30.32
CA ILE A 429 1.57 1.96 28.93
C ILE A 429 2.35 3.26 28.81
N LEU A 430 3.44 3.22 28.05
CA LEU A 430 4.24 4.39 27.72
C LEU A 430 4.01 4.76 26.25
N MET A 431 4.10 6.04 25.95
CA MET A 431 4.17 6.51 24.58
C MET A 431 5.64 6.68 24.21
N THR A 432 6.12 5.70 23.46
CA THR A 432 7.20 5.85 22.47
C THR A 432 6.56 6.24 21.13
N SER A 433 7.34 6.51 20.07
CA SER A 433 6.79 6.84 18.74
C SER A 433 5.72 5.85 18.24
N GLU A 434 5.87 4.57 18.60
CA GLU A 434 4.95 3.46 18.25
C GLU A 434 4.02 3.03 19.40
N GLY A 435 4.20 3.60 20.59
CA GLY A 435 3.54 3.17 21.83
C GLY A 435 3.96 1.78 22.31
N GLY A 436 4.01 1.58 23.62
CA GLY A 436 4.41 0.28 24.17
C GLY A 436 4.03 0.05 25.62
N ARG A 437 3.99 -1.22 26.01
CA ARG A 437 3.72 -1.67 27.37
C ARG A 437 4.98 -2.20 28.02
N VAL A 438 5.27 -1.73 29.23
CA VAL A 438 6.42 -2.14 30.03
C VAL A 438 6.18 -3.54 30.59
N VAL A 439 7.03 -4.50 30.26
CA VAL A 439 6.94 -5.89 30.76
C VAL A 439 7.75 -6.05 32.04
N SER A 440 9.00 -5.58 32.00
CA SER A 440 9.93 -5.71 33.11
C SER A 440 10.75 -4.45 33.24
N VAL A 441 10.93 -4.01 34.49
CA VAL A 441 11.76 -2.87 34.86
C VAL A 441 12.87 -3.38 35.76
N LYS A 442 14.11 -3.06 35.41
CA LYS A 442 15.30 -3.10 36.25
C LYS A 442 15.75 -1.66 36.52
N ALA A 443 16.80 -1.47 37.30
CA ALA A 443 17.28 -0.14 37.68
C ALA A 443 17.46 0.80 36.46
N ASP A 444 18.25 0.37 35.48
CA ASP A 444 18.54 1.18 34.28
C ASP A 444 18.03 0.55 32.98
N LEU A 445 17.43 -0.65 33.05
CA LEU A 445 16.94 -1.38 31.87
C LEU A 445 15.42 -1.59 31.94
N ALA A 446 14.74 -1.36 30.83
CA ALA A 446 13.31 -1.63 30.68
C ALA A 446 13.06 -2.46 29.42
N ARG A 447 12.26 -3.52 29.55
CA ARG A 447 11.76 -4.31 28.41
C ARG A 447 10.34 -3.84 28.09
N ILE A 448 10.14 -3.38 26.86
CA ILE A 448 8.88 -2.81 26.37
C ILE A 448 8.42 -3.63 25.17
N ILE A 449 7.17 -4.11 25.23
CA ILE A 449 6.48 -4.67 24.07
C ILE A 449 5.81 -3.52 23.33
N LEU A 450 6.11 -3.35 22.06
CA LEU A 450 5.55 -2.32 21.21
C LEU A 450 4.15 -2.73 20.72
N ASN A 451 3.23 -1.78 20.64
CA ASN A 451 1.89 -2.02 20.09
C ASN A 451 1.95 -2.19 18.57
N THR A 452 2.76 -1.37 17.92
CA THR A 452 3.12 -1.50 16.51
C THR A 452 4.62 -1.78 16.39
N PRO A 453 5.03 -2.73 15.54
CA PRO A 453 6.44 -3.05 15.34
C PRO A 453 7.20 -1.85 14.80
N ALA A 454 8.44 -1.65 15.26
CA ALA A 454 9.30 -0.54 14.85
C ALA A 454 10.54 -1.05 14.12
N ALA A 455 10.98 -0.34 13.08
CA ALA A 455 12.25 -0.59 12.42
C ALA A 455 13.31 0.36 13.02
N THR A 456 14.23 -0.17 13.83
CA THR A 456 15.19 0.65 14.59
C THR A 456 16.58 -0.02 14.61
N GLU A 457 17.64 0.79 14.69
CA GLU A 457 19.01 0.32 14.87
C GLU A 457 19.37 0.23 16.36
N LEU A 458 20.29 -0.67 16.72
CA LEU A 458 20.80 -0.74 18.08
C LEU A 458 21.53 0.56 18.42
N GLY A 459 21.24 1.13 19.59
CA GLY A 459 21.80 2.40 20.05
C GLY A 459 20.97 3.63 19.71
N GLU A 460 19.94 3.53 18.87
CA GLU A 460 19.03 4.64 18.57
C GLU A 460 18.34 5.15 19.84
N LYS A 461 18.11 6.47 19.89
CA LYS A 461 17.52 7.16 21.03
C LYS A 461 16.00 7.11 20.96
N VAL A 462 15.39 6.84 22.11
CA VAL A 462 13.94 6.75 22.27
C VAL A 462 13.52 7.71 23.36
N ALA A 463 12.57 8.59 23.07
CA ALA A 463 11.94 9.43 24.07
C ALA A 463 10.80 8.66 24.76
N LEU A 464 10.71 8.79 26.08
CA LEU A 464 9.70 8.12 26.90
C LEU A 464 8.69 9.15 27.41
N SER A 465 7.43 8.92 27.10
CA SER A 465 6.32 9.75 27.58
C SER A 465 5.32 8.92 28.38
N ARG A 466 4.78 9.53 29.44
CA ARG A 466 3.76 8.96 30.33
C ARG A 466 2.48 9.77 30.24
N ARG A 467 1.34 9.11 30.37
CA ARG A 467 0.05 9.79 30.43
C ARG A 467 -0.20 10.33 31.85
N ILE A 468 -0.25 11.65 32.00
CA ILE A 468 -0.50 12.38 33.26
C ILE A 468 -1.56 13.43 32.97
N ASP A 469 -2.61 13.51 33.81
CA ASP A 469 -3.73 14.45 33.62
C ASP A 469 -4.34 14.39 32.21
N LYS A 470 -4.52 13.16 31.70
CA LYS A 470 -5.02 12.82 30.35
C LYS A 470 -4.06 13.17 29.20
N HIS A 471 -2.97 13.91 29.44
CA HIS A 471 -2.02 14.37 28.44
C HIS A 471 -0.74 13.50 28.46
N TRP A 472 -0.07 13.35 27.33
CA TRP A 472 1.22 12.69 27.30
C TRP A 472 2.33 13.69 27.65
N ARG A 473 3.15 13.34 28.64
CA ARG A 473 4.24 14.18 29.13
C ARG A 473 5.56 13.44 29.01
N LEU A 474 6.59 14.17 28.58
CA LEU A 474 7.95 13.63 28.50
C LEU A 474 8.48 13.35 29.92
N ILE A 475 8.87 12.10 30.19
CA ILE A 475 9.38 11.67 31.51
C ILE A 475 10.87 11.31 31.47
N GLY A 476 11.43 11.06 30.29
CA GLY A 476 12.79 10.59 30.16
C GLY A 476 13.12 10.16 28.74
N TRP A 477 14.29 9.53 28.61
CA TRP A 477 14.78 9.02 27.34
C TRP A 477 15.55 7.72 27.56
N GLY A 478 15.79 6.98 26.49
CA GLY A 478 16.62 5.79 26.53
C GLY A 478 17.33 5.54 25.22
N SER A 479 18.15 4.49 25.19
CA SER A 479 18.72 3.95 23.97
C SER A 479 18.41 2.47 23.84
N VAL A 480 18.06 2.05 22.62
CA VAL A 480 17.78 0.64 22.31
C VAL A 480 19.06 -0.17 22.48
N ARG A 481 19.04 -1.22 23.29
CA ARG A 481 20.19 -2.10 23.52
C ARG A 481 20.03 -3.42 22.78
N ARG A 482 18.82 -3.99 22.82
CA ARG A 482 18.45 -5.26 22.20
C ARG A 482 16.97 -5.20 21.82
N GLY A 483 16.53 -6.09 20.96
CA GLY A 483 15.11 -6.33 20.75
C GLY A 483 14.84 -7.75 20.30
N ALA A 484 13.57 -8.17 20.40
CA ALA A 484 13.10 -9.41 19.81
C ALA A 484 12.78 -9.15 18.34
N ASP A 485 13.64 -9.67 17.47
CA ASP A 485 13.47 -9.56 16.02
C ASP A 485 12.23 -10.33 15.59
N VAL A 486 11.34 -9.66 14.87
CA VAL A 486 10.42 -10.35 13.97
C VAL A 486 11.13 -10.39 12.63
N PRO A 487 11.50 -11.58 12.12
CA PRO A 487 12.03 -11.66 10.77
C PRO A 487 10.99 -11.03 9.87
N ALA A 488 11.36 -9.94 9.19
CA ALA A 488 10.57 -9.41 8.09
C ALA A 488 10.27 -10.64 7.24
N THR A 489 9.00 -10.99 7.06
CA THR A 489 8.68 -12.10 6.18
C THR A 489 9.17 -11.65 4.82
N ALA A 490 10.37 -12.10 4.45
CA ALA A 490 10.87 -11.93 3.11
C ALA A 490 9.72 -12.43 2.27
N ALA A 491 9.17 -11.56 1.42
CA ALA A 491 8.07 -11.90 0.54
C ALA A 491 8.51 -12.94 -0.53
N ALA A 492 9.46 -13.83 -0.19
CA ALA A 492 10.07 -14.82 -1.05
C ALA A 492 10.56 -16.10 -0.32
N HIS A 493 10.19 -16.42 0.92
CA HIS A 493 10.62 -17.72 1.51
C HIS A 493 9.65 -18.42 2.48
N VAL A 494 8.34 -18.18 2.36
CA VAL A 494 7.32 -19.07 2.96
C VAL A 494 6.32 -19.59 1.92
N TYR A 495 6.14 -18.86 0.80
CA TYR A 495 5.42 -19.39 -0.36
C TYR A 495 6.33 -20.15 -1.34
N LEU A 496 7.60 -19.75 -1.47
CA LEU A 496 8.58 -20.43 -2.33
C LEU A 496 9.34 -21.57 -1.63
N SER A 497 9.57 -21.54 -0.31
CA SER A 497 10.24 -22.66 0.40
C SER A 497 9.36 -23.90 0.56
N ARG A 498 8.03 -23.74 0.70
CA ARG A 498 7.08 -24.88 0.63
C ARG A 498 6.99 -25.48 -0.78
N LEU A 499 7.32 -24.71 -1.81
CA LEU A 499 7.40 -25.19 -3.19
C LEU A 499 8.78 -25.80 -3.47
N GLU A 500 9.88 -25.18 -3.07
CA GLU A 500 11.24 -25.69 -3.27
C GLU A 500 11.56 -26.94 -2.45
N GLN A 501 11.01 -27.08 -1.23
CA GLN A 501 11.08 -28.35 -0.48
C GLN A 501 10.24 -29.47 -1.10
N ARG A 502 9.21 -29.16 -1.90
CA ARG A 502 8.46 -30.16 -2.68
C ARG A 502 9.07 -30.40 -4.07
N VAL A 503 9.90 -29.48 -4.57
CA VAL A 503 10.59 -29.61 -5.86
C VAL A 503 11.91 -30.39 -5.74
N LYS A 504 12.62 -30.32 -4.60
CA LYS A 504 13.81 -31.17 -4.36
C LYS A 504 13.53 -32.67 -4.15
N LEU A 505 12.25 -33.08 -4.07
CA LEU A 505 11.83 -34.48 -3.97
C LEU A 505 11.48 -35.10 -5.35
N LEU A 506 11.71 -34.39 -6.45
CA LEU A 506 11.30 -34.80 -7.80
C LEU A 506 12.40 -34.60 -8.86
N ASP A 507 13.67 -34.75 -8.51
CA ASP A 507 14.69 -35.10 -9.51
C ASP A 507 14.87 -36.63 -9.51
N PRO A 508 14.53 -37.35 -10.61
CA PRO A 508 14.89 -38.75 -10.75
C PRO A 508 16.40 -38.92 -11.04
N PRO A 509 16.99 -40.08 -10.71
CA PRO A 509 18.41 -40.34 -10.91
C PRO A 509 18.80 -40.38 -12.39
N GLN A 510 20.04 -39.98 -12.67
CA GLN A 510 20.71 -40.14 -13.96
C GLN A 510 20.93 -41.62 -14.30
N ASP A 511 20.87 -41.89 -15.61
CA ASP A 511 21.27 -43.09 -16.36
C ASP A 511 20.27 -44.24 -16.54
N SER A 512 19.74 -44.32 -17.76
CA SER A 512 19.73 -45.58 -18.51
C SER A 512 19.87 -45.29 -20.02
N PRO A 513 20.73 -46.00 -20.77
CA PRO A 513 20.88 -45.78 -22.20
C PRO A 513 19.81 -46.55 -22.98
N LEU A 514 19.61 -46.14 -24.25
CA LEU A 514 19.02 -46.87 -25.40
C LEU A 514 17.79 -46.14 -26.00
N ARG A 515 18.01 -45.43 -27.11
CA ARG A 515 17.95 -45.87 -28.53
C ARG A 515 16.53 -45.90 -29.10
N VAL A 516 16.31 -44.97 -30.02
CA VAL A 516 15.10 -44.75 -30.85
C VAL A 516 15.04 -45.81 -31.97
N PRO A 517 13.84 -46.19 -32.44
CA PRO A 517 13.60 -45.95 -33.87
C PRO A 517 12.16 -45.54 -34.29
N ARG A 518 12.14 -44.55 -35.18
CA ARG A 518 11.41 -44.40 -36.46
C ARG A 518 9.92 -44.81 -36.55
N GLY A 519 9.10 -43.76 -36.70
CA GLY A 519 7.71 -43.80 -37.17
C GLY A 519 7.01 -42.58 -36.56
N GLY A 520 6.76 -41.53 -37.34
CA GLY A 520 6.29 -40.24 -36.82
C GLY A 520 4.83 -40.28 -36.37
N GLU A 521 4.55 -40.89 -35.22
CA GLU A 521 3.28 -40.75 -34.50
C GLU A 521 3.25 -39.43 -33.71
N ILE A 522 2.13 -38.73 -33.78
CA ILE A 522 1.83 -37.55 -32.95
C ILE A 522 1.73 -38.03 -31.50
N GLN A 523 2.79 -37.84 -30.70
CA GLN A 523 2.72 -38.07 -29.25
C GLN A 523 1.86 -37.00 -28.58
N ARG A 524 0.77 -37.43 -27.93
CA ARG A 524 -0.07 -36.57 -27.07
C ARG A 524 0.51 -36.53 -25.66
N VAL A 525 0.73 -35.33 -25.13
CA VAL A 525 1.13 -35.11 -23.73
C VAL A 525 -0.09 -34.66 -22.95
N HIS A 526 -0.34 -35.27 -21.79
CA HIS A 526 -1.48 -34.97 -20.92
C HIS A 526 -1.05 -34.17 -19.69
N ASP A 527 -1.56 -32.95 -19.54
CA ASP A 527 -1.42 -32.16 -18.30
C ASP A 527 -2.73 -32.25 -17.51
N VAL A 528 -2.76 -32.99 -16.39
CA VAL A 528 -3.98 -33.27 -15.59
C VAL A 528 -4.04 -32.34 -14.37
N GLU A 529 -5.15 -31.61 -14.22
CA GLU A 529 -5.41 -30.73 -13.08
C GLU A 529 -6.77 -31.03 -12.43
N HIS A 530 -6.88 -30.85 -11.10
CA HIS A 530 -8.09 -31.12 -10.33
C HIS A 530 -8.42 -29.98 -9.36
N TRP A 531 -9.71 -29.66 -9.25
CA TRP A 531 -10.26 -28.67 -8.32
C TRP A 531 -11.39 -29.29 -7.51
N THR A 532 -11.47 -28.96 -6.22
CA THR A 532 -12.49 -29.47 -5.30
C THR A 532 -13.19 -28.34 -4.54
N VAL A 533 -14.49 -28.49 -4.29
CA VAL A 533 -15.32 -27.58 -3.47
C VAL A 533 -16.28 -28.42 -2.63
N ALA A 534 -16.44 -28.10 -1.35
CA ALA A 534 -17.40 -28.75 -0.47
C ALA A 534 -18.72 -27.97 -0.40
N VAL A 535 -19.85 -28.67 -0.52
CA VAL A 535 -21.20 -28.08 -0.46
C VAL A 535 -22.09 -28.94 0.45
N PRO A 536 -23.00 -28.36 1.25
CA PRO A 536 -23.97 -29.14 2.02
C PRO A 536 -24.85 -30.00 1.12
N LEU A 537 -25.04 -31.28 1.49
CA LEU A 537 -25.84 -32.25 0.72
C LEU A 537 -27.26 -31.73 0.47
N ALA A 538 -27.88 -31.11 1.48
CA ALA A 538 -29.23 -30.54 1.38
C ALA A 538 -29.33 -29.46 0.29
N ARG A 539 -28.29 -28.61 0.15
CA ARG A 539 -28.24 -27.53 -0.85
C ARG A 539 -28.06 -28.10 -2.26
N LEU A 540 -27.23 -29.12 -2.41
CA LEU A 540 -27.04 -29.82 -3.70
C LEU A 540 -28.34 -30.48 -4.19
N VAL A 541 -29.05 -31.18 -3.30
CA VAL A 541 -30.35 -31.80 -3.60
C VAL A 541 -31.40 -30.73 -3.91
N ALA A 542 -31.47 -29.66 -3.12
CA ALA A 542 -32.40 -28.56 -3.35
C ALA A 542 -32.22 -27.91 -4.74
N ALA A 543 -30.97 -27.68 -5.15
CA ALA A 543 -30.64 -27.10 -6.45
C ALA A 543 -31.00 -28.02 -7.64
N GLN A 544 -30.83 -29.34 -7.50
CA GLN A 544 -31.19 -30.30 -8.54
C GLN A 544 -32.69 -30.27 -8.85
N HIS A 545 -33.54 -30.26 -7.83
CA HIS A 545 -35.00 -30.16 -8.02
C HIS A 545 -35.45 -28.83 -8.60
N ALA A 546 -34.82 -27.73 -8.21
CA ALA A 546 -35.13 -26.41 -8.77
C ALA A 546 -34.87 -26.39 -10.29
N LEU A 547 -33.85 -27.13 -10.75
CA LEU A 547 -33.52 -27.28 -12.16
C LEU A 547 -34.54 -28.15 -12.91
N GLU A 548 -35.13 -29.17 -12.28
CA GLU A 548 -36.12 -30.06 -12.91
C GLU A 548 -37.51 -29.43 -13.06
N LYS A 549 -37.87 -28.47 -12.20
CA LYS A 549 -39.12 -27.68 -12.34
C LYS A 549 -39.10 -26.65 -13.48
N ARG A 550 -37.93 -26.32 -14.02
CA ARG A 550 -37.75 -25.39 -15.16
C ARG A 550 -37.14 -26.12 -16.35
N PRO A 551 -37.87 -27.01 -17.05
CA PRO A 551 -37.38 -27.54 -18.32
C PRO A 551 -37.32 -26.39 -19.37
N PRO A 552 -36.30 -26.37 -20.25
CA PRO A 552 -36.30 -25.47 -21.40
C PRO A 552 -37.50 -25.79 -22.32
N ALA A 553 -38.06 -24.78 -22.99
CA ALA A 553 -39.34 -24.80 -23.71
C ALA A 553 -39.50 -25.81 -24.88
N HIS A 554 -38.52 -26.69 -25.11
CA HIS A 554 -38.54 -27.69 -26.19
C HIS A 554 -37.90 -29.01 -25.73
N GLU A 555 -38.57 -29.80 -24.90
CA GLU A 555 -38.27 -31.24 -24.70
C GLU A 555 -39.45 -31.92 -23.94
N PRO A 556 -39.82 -33.18 -24.27
CA PRO A 556 -41.02 -33.82 -23.72
C PRO A 556 -40.90 -34.27 -22.26
N GLU A 557 -41.95 -34.05 -21.46
CA GLU A 557 -42.05 -34.16 -19.99
C GLU A 557 -41.88 -35.57 -19.36
N MET A 558 -41.67 -36.65 -20.12
CA MET A 558 -41.90 -38.01 -19.60
C MET A 558 -40.76 -38.71 -18.82
N ALA A 559 -39.57 -38.11 -18.64
CA ALA A 559 -38.42 -38.80 -18.02
C ALA A 559 -37.78 -38.12 -16.80
N ALA A 560 -38.31 -36.98 -16.34
CA ALA A 560 -37.72 -36.21 -15.22
C ALA A 560 -37.99 -36.82 -13.82
N SER A 561 -38.83 -37.86 -13.71
CA SER A 561 -39.31 -38.39 -12.42
C SER A 561 -38.32 -39.30 -11.69
N THR A 562 -37.35 -39.92 -12.36
CA THR A 562 -36.69 -41.12 -11.80
C THR A 562 -35.48 -40.83 -10.91
N VAL A 563 -34.77 -39.70 -11.09
CA VAL A 563 -33.54 -39.39 -10.34
C VAL A 563 -33.84 -38.64 -9.04
N SER A 564 -34.72 -37.64 -9.10
CA SER A 564 -35.18 -36.90 -7.92
C SER A 564 -36.02 -37.73 -6.97
N GLN A 565 -36.86 -38.65 -7.45
CA GLN A 565 -37.58 -39.60 -6.59
C GLN A 565 -36.62 -40.54 -5.83
N ARG A 566 -35.49 -40.94 -6.44
CA ARG A 566 -34.45 -41.74 -5.79
C ARG A 566 -33.67 -40.95 -4.73
N LEU A 567 -33.42 -39.65 -4.96
CA LEU A 567 -32.74 -38.77 -4.00
C LEU A 567 -33.67 -38.35 -2.85
N GLU A 568 -34.96 -38.08 -3.08
CA GLU A 568 -35.96 -37.75 -2.06
C GLU A 568 -36.35 -38.94 -1.19
N ALA A 569 -36.48 -40.14 -1.77
CA ALA A 569 -36.67 -41.37 -1.00
C ALA A 569 -35.50 -41.56 -0.02
N ASN A 570 -34.26 -41.38 -0.48
CA ASN A 570 -33.07 -41.51 0.36
C ASN A 570 -32.96 -40.39 1.41
N ALA A 571 -33.27 -39.13 1.08
CA ALA A 571 -33.18 -37.99 2.00
C ALA A 571 -34.27 -38.00 3.09
N THR A 572 -35.48 -38.45 2.76
CA THR A 572 -36.62 -38.54 3.70
C THR A 572 -36.45 -39.72 4.68
N ILE A 573 -35.78 -40.80 4.24
CA ILE A 573 -35.39 -41.93 5.09
C ILE A 573 -34.29 -41.51 6.08
N MET A 574 -33.30 -40.71 5.65
CA MET A 574 -32.22 -40.21 6.53
C MET A 574 -32.71 -39.28 7.66
N ALA A 575 -33.76 -38.49 7.43
CA ALA A 575 -34.33 -37.62 8.45
C ALA A 575 -35.04 -38.37 9.60
N LYS A 576 -35.35 -39.67 9.41
CA LYS A 576 -36.09 -40.48 10.39
C LYS A 576 -35.23 -41.50 11.16
N GLN A 577 -34.11 -42.00 10.60
CA GLN A 577 -33.18 -42.92 11.29
C GLN A 577 -31.73 -42.74 10.80
N PRO A 578 -30.75 -42.43 11.68
CA PRO A 578 -29.37 -42.15 11.28
C PRO A 578 -28.48 -43.39 11.01
N SER A 579 -29.01 -44.62 11.09
CA SER A 579 -28.24 -45.87 10.94
C SER A 579 -28.49 -46.59 9.59
N ARG A 580 -27.86 -46.08 8.50
CA ARG A 580 -27.69 -46.59 7.09
C ARG A 580 -28.86 -46.45 6.07
N PRO A 581 -28.61 -46.39 4.73
CA PRO A 581 -27.33 -46.36 3.97
C PRO A 581 -26.98 -44.97 3.38
N GLN A 582 -25.73 -44.79 2.93
CA GLN A 582 -25.23 -43.55 2.31
C GLN A 582 -25.86 -43.28 0.92
N PRO A 583 -26.05 -42.00 0.52
CA PRO A 583 -26.50 -41.67 -0.84
C PRO A 583 -25.57 -42.25 -1.90
N ASP A 584 -26.14 -42.82 -2.95
CA ASP A 584 -25.42 -43.45 -4.06
C ASP A 584 -24.43 -42.43 -4.70
N PRO A 585 -23.10 -42.68 -4.63
CA PRO A 585 -22.08 -41.78 -5.17
C PRO A 585 -22.24 -41.51 -6.67
N SER A 586 -22.82 -42.48 -7.40
CA SER A 586 -23.10 -42.34 -8.82
C SER A 586 -24.18 -41.28 -9.07
N ALA A 587 -25.24 -41.25 -8.27
CA ALA A 587 -26.33 -40.27 -8.38
C ALA A 587 -25.85 -38.85 -8.05
N LEU A 588 -24.99 -38.71 -7.02
CA LEU A 588 -24.39 -37.42 -6.67
C LEU A 588 -23.50 -36.88 -7.80
N THR A 589 -22.73 -37.75 -8.45
CA THR A 589 -21.84 -37.36 -9.55
C THR A 589 -22.64 -36.93 -10.78
N LEU A 590 -23.74 -37.60 -11.09
CA LEU A 590 -24.62 -37.22 -12.20
C LEU A 590 -25.32 -35.86 -11.93
N ALA A 591 -25.79 -35.63 -10.69
CA ALA A 591 -26.40 -34.36 -10.29
C ALA A 591 -25.39 -33.19 -10.37
N TRP A 592 -24.18 -33.39 -9.85
CA TRP A 592 -23.08 -32.42 -9.98
C TRP A 592 -22.76 -32.08 -11.43
N THR A 593 -22.62 -33.10 -12.28
CA THR A 593 -22.30 -32.92 -13.71
C THR A 593 -23.37 -32.08 -14.41
N ARG A 594 -24.66 -32.37 -14.14
CA ARG A 594 -25.78 -31.62 -14.74
C ARG A 594 -25.81 -30.16 -14.30
N LEU A 595 -25.60 -29.89 -13.01
CA LEU A 595 -25.54 -28.53 -12.46
C LEU A 595 -24.34 -27.73 -13.02
N PHE A 596 -23.20 -28.39 -13.22
CA PHE A 596 -22.01 -27.78 -13.81
C PHE A 596 -22.22 -27.42 -15.29
N LEU A 597 -22.75 -28.35 -16.09
CA LEU A 597 -22.97 -28.15 -17.54
C LEU A 597 -24.03 -27.08 -17.84
N THR A 598 -25.01 -26.93 -16.95
CA THR A 598 -26.06 -25.91 -17.09
C THR A 598 -25.65 -24.52 -16.59
N SER A 599 -24.43 -24.37 -16.06
CA SER A 599 -23.89 -23.08 -15.58
C SER A 599 -23.80 -22.01 -16.69
N PRO A 600 -23.93 -20.71 -16.38
CA PRO A 600 -23.89 -19.64 -17.39
C PRO A 600 -22.63 -19.62 -18.27
N PRO A 601 -21.40 -19.85 -17.76
CA PRO A 601 -20.21 -19.86 -18.61
C PRO A 601 -20.19 -21.06 -19.56
N MET A 602 -20.64 -22.25 -19.12
CA MET A 602 -20.76 -23.43 -19.98
C MET A 602 -21.84 -23.26 -21.04
N THR A 603 -22.95 -22.62 -20.67
CA THR A 603 -24.02 -22.28 -21.60
C THR A 603 -23.55 -21.29 -22.67
N LEU A 604 -22.80 -20.26 -22.25
CA LEU A 604 -22.24 -19.28 -23.17
C LEU A 604 -21.22 -19.94 -24.12
N GLN A 605 -20.36 -20.81 -23.59
CA GLN A 605 -19.40 -21.56 -24.39
C GLN A 605 -20.09 -22.47 -25.40
N ALA A 606 -21.14 -23.19 -24.99
CA ALA A 606 -21.94 -24.04 -25.88
C ALA A 606 -22.60 -23.24 -27.03
N ARG A 607 -23.04 -22.00 -26.76
CA ARG A 607 -23.63 -21.11 -27.77
C ARG A 607 -22.58 -20.54 -28.74
N LEU A 608 -21.41 -20.19 -28.22
CA LEU A 608 -20.30 -19.66 -29.04
C LEU A 608 -19.73 -20.72 -29.99
N PHE A 609 -19.56 -21.95 -29.51
CA PHE A 609 -19.03 -23.04 -30.34
C PHE A 609 -20.10 -23.70 -31.24
N GLY A 610 -21.38 -23.65 -30.85
CA GLY A 610 -22.50 -24.19 -31.64
C GLY A 610 -22.99 -23.29 -32.80
N GLY A 611 -22.35 -22.13 -33.02
CA GLY A 611 -22.80 -21.07 -33.93
C GLY A 611 -22.86 -21.38 -35.44
N PHE A 612 -22.80 -22.65 -35.85
CA PHE A 612 -22.94 -23.07 -37.26
C PHE A 612 -23.80 -24.34 -37.48
N SER A 613 -24.54 -24.82 -36.48
CA SER A 613 -25.52 -25.91 -36.67
C SER A 613 -26.88 -25.55 -36.06
N SER A 614 -27.96 -25.99 -36.70
CA SER A 614 -29.35 -25.55 -36.50
C SER A 614 -29.84 -25.56 -35.04
N GLY A 615 -29.99 -24.37 -34.44
CA GLY A 615 -30.81 -24.12 -33.24
C GLY A 615 -30.12 -23.28 -32.14
N TRP A 616 -30.82 -22.28 -31.60
CA TRP A 616 -30.38 -21.45 -30.45
C TRP A 616 -30.51 -22.17 -29.08
N GLY A 617 -30.44 -23.51 -29.07
CA GLY A 617 -30.50 -24.33 -27.86
C GLY A 617 -29.11 -24.54 -27.24
N THR A 618 -29.07 -24.86 -25.94
CA THR A 618 -27.82 -25.21 -25.23
C THR A 618 -27.28 -26.60 -25.56
N GLY A 619 -27.98 -27.35 -26.40
CA GLY A 619 -27.74 -28.77 -26.67
C GLY A 619 -28.16 -29.67 -25.50
N TYR A 620 -28.06 -30.99 -25.72
CA TYR A 620 -28.43 -32.00 -24.73
C TYR A 620 -27.47 -31.94 -23.53
N SER A 621 -28.00 -31.58 -22.34
CA SER A 621 -27.25 -31.39 -21.08
C SER A 621 -27.43 -32.57 -20.10
N GLY A 622 -27.95 -33.70 -20.58
CA GLY A 622 -28.18 -34.92 -19.79
C GLY A 622 -29.54 -34.98 -19.09
N ALA A 623 -30.59 -34.38 -19.65
CA ALA A 623 -31.93 -34.32 -19.04
C ALA A 623 -32.58 -35.71 -18.82
N THR A 624 -32.27 -36.70 -19.65
CA THR A 624 -32.72 -38.11 -19.52
C THR A 624 -31.63 -39.05 -18.98
N GLY A 625 -30.53 -38.50 -18.45
CA GLY A 625 -29.35 -39.25 -17.99
C GLY A 625 -28.16 -39.20 -18.97
N PHE A 626 -27.03 -39.77 -18.54
CA PHE A 626 -25.78 -39.82 -19.30
C PHE A 626 -25.52 -41.24 -19.82
N HIS A 627 -25.13 -41.38 -21.08
CA HIS A 627 -24.70 -42.66 -21.68
C HIS A 627 -23.38 -42.51 -22.46
N PRO A 628 -22.55 -43.57 -22.56
CA PRO A 628 -21.33 -43.54 -23.38
C PRO A 628 -21.65 -43.22 -24.86
N GLY A 629 -20.84 -42.39 -25.50
CA GLY A 629 -21.02 -41.93 -26.88
C GLY A 629 -21.94 -40.71 -27.05
N GLN A 630 -22.57 -40.22 -25.97
CA GLN A 630 -23.47 -39.07 -26.00
C GLN A 630 -22.73 -37.77 -26.29
N LEU A 631 -23.28 -36.95 -27.19
CA LEU A 631 -22.81 -35.59 -27.46
C LEU A 631 -23.47 -34.58 -26.50
N LEU A 632 -22.65 -33.76 -25.84
CA LEU A 632 -23.05 -32.71 -24.90
C LEU A 632 -22.70 -31.33 -25.46
N LEU A 633 -23.47 -30.31 -25.07
CA LEU A 633 -23.23 -28.90 -25.40
C LEU A 633 -23.01 -28.65 -26.91
N ASN A 634 -23.98 -29.03 -27.74
CA ASN A 634 -23.95 -28.87 -29.20
C ASN A 634 -22.76 -29.59 -29.88
N GLY A 635 -22.42 -30.80 -29.39
CA GLY A 635 -21.35 -31.62 -29.98
C GLY A 635 -19.95 -31.24 -29.51
N LEU A 636 -19.83 -30.36 -28.50
CA LEU A 636 -18.54 -29.93 -27.97
C LEU A 636 -17.87 -31.01 -27.12
N PHE A 637 -18.62 -31.82 -26.39
CA PHE A 637 -18.06 -32.95 -25.62
C PHE A 637 -18.73 -34.27 -26.02
N HIS A 638 -17.98 -35.36 -26.08
CA HIS A 638 -18.48 -36.72 -26.13
C HIS A 638 -18.25 -37.45 -24.81
N VAL A 639 -19.29 -38.07 -24.27
CA VAL A 639 -19.20 -38.85 -23.03
C VAL A 639 -18.47 -40.16 -23.30
N VAL A 640 -17.35 -40.40 -22.60
CA VAL A 640 -16.55 -41.61 -22.75
C VAL A 640 -16.90 -42.65 -21.69
N ARG A 641 -17.11 -42.21 -20.44
CA ARG A 641 -17.39 -43.08 -19.29
C ARG A 641 -18.44 -42.47 -18.37
N VAL A 642 -19.36 -43.30 -17.89
CA VAL A 642 -20.45 -42.94 -16.96
C VAL A 642 -20.28 -43.75 -15.65
N PRO A 643 -20.57 -43.18 -14.47
CA PRO A 643 -20.49 -43.91 -13.20
C PRO A 643 -21.51 -45.08 -13.16
N THR A 644 -21.07 -46.25 -12.70
CA THR A 644 -21.90 -47.47 -12.60
C THR A 644 -22.26 -47.76 -11.13
N PRO A 645 -23.53 -48.01 -10.79
CA PRO A 645 -23.91 -48.39 -9.44
C PRO A 645 -23.48 -49.85 -9.16
N ASN A 646 -22.68 -50.07 -8.10
CA ASN A 646 -22.16 -51.36 -7.62
C ASN A 646 -21.14 -52.09 -8.53
N ALA A 647 -19.97 -51.50 -8.74
CA ALA A 647 -18.85 -52.21 -9.35
C ALA A 647 -17.91 -52.83 -8.27
N VAL A 648 -17.71 -54.15 -8.35
CA VAL A 648 -16.99 -54.99 -7.36
C VAL A 648 -15.45 -55.01 -7.59
N ALA A 649 -14.91 -54.13 -8.44
CA ALA A 649 -13.48 -54.11 -8.80
C ALA A 649 -12.78 -52.81 -8.37
N PRO A 650 -11.52 -52.86 -7.87
CA PRO A 650 -10.79 -51.70 -7.35
C PRO A 650 -10.37 -50.65 -8.41
N SER A 651 -10.78 -50.83 -9.68
CA SER A 651 -10.45 -49.95 -10.81
C SER A 651 -11.67 -49.26 -11.45
N SER A 652 -12.89 -49.45 -10.93
CA SER A 652 -14.08 -48.77 -11.42
C SER A 652 -14.29 -47.45 -10.66
N SER A 653 -13.84 -46.35 -11.26
CA SER A 653 -13.96 -45.00 -10.71
C SER A 653 -15.40 -44.48 -10.77
N ASP A 654 -15.89 -43.91 -9.66
CA ASP A 654 -17.18 -43.19 -9.52
C ASP A 654 -17.24 -41.86 -10.30
N GLU A 655 -16.62 -41.80 -11.47
CA GLU A 655 -16.28 -40.59 -12.21
C GLU A 655 -16.93 -40.58 -13.59
N LEU A 656 -17.53 -39.44 -13.96
CA LEU A 656 -17.99 -39.18 -15.31
C LEU A 656 -16.85 -38.56 -16.12
N LEU A 657 -16.48 -39.19 -17.25
CA LEU A 657 -15.43 -38.74 -18.17
C LEU A 657 -16.06 -38.30 -19.48
N ALA A 658 -15.83 -37.04 -19.87
CA ALA A 658 -16.14 -36.55 -21.21
C ALA A 658 -14.85 -36.10 -21.90
N GLN A 659 -14.77 -36.27 -23.21
CA GLN A 659 -13.66 -35.81 -24.04
C GLN A 659 -14.19 -34.79 -25.05
N PHE A 660 -13.32 -33.90 -25.51
CA PHE A 660 -13.57 -33.04 -26.65
C PHE A 660 -12.37 -33.06 -27.58
N ASP A 661 -12.63 -32.93 -28.87
CA ASP A 661 -11.61 -32.77 -29.90
C ASP A 661 -11.82 -31.44 -30.61
N MET A 662 -10.73 -30.74 -30.91
CA MET A 662 -10.81 -29.44 -31.58
C MET A 662 -11.04 -29.61 -33.08
N PRO A 663 -11.91 -28.80 -33.72
CA PRO A 663 -12.17 -28.91 -35.15
C PRO A 663 -10.89 -28.72 -35.98
N PRO A 664 -10.67 -29.53 -37.04
CA PRO A 664 -9.43 -29.50 -37.82
C PRO A 664 -9.16 -28.14 -38.48
N ASN A 665 -10.19 -27.34 -38.77
CA ASN A 665 -10.04 -25.99 -39.31
C ASN A 665 -9.46 -25.01 -38.28
N LEU A 666 -9.83 -25.16 -37.01
CA LEU A 666 -9.36 -24.32 -35.93
C LEU A 666 -7.91 -24.66 -35.56
N VAL A 667 -7.57 -25.95 -35.57
CA VAL A 667 -6.20 -26.44 -35.46
C VAL A 667 -5.33 -25.83 -36.57
N ARG A 668 -5.76 -25.86 -37.84
CA ARG A 668 -5.04 -25.23 -38.96
C ARG A 668 -4.89 -23.70 -38.84
N PHE A 669 -5.86 -23.01 -38.23
CA PHE A 669 -5.75 -21.57 -37.97
C PHE A 669 -4.63 -21.27 -36.97
N PHE A 670 -4.60 -21.95 -35.83
CA PHE A 670 -3.54 -21.79 -34.83
C PHE A 670 -2.18 -22.27 -35.34
N GLU A 671 -2.13 -23.27 -36.23
CA GLU A 671 -0.89 -23.65 -36.94
C GLU A 671 -0.33 -22.50 -37.78
N ARG A 672 -1.21 -21.73 -38.44
CA ARG A 672 -0.82 -20.59 -39.28
C ARG A 672 -0.29 -19.43 -38.44
N VAL A 673 -0.90 -19.18 -37.28
CA VAL A 673 -0.47 -18.17 -36.30
C VAL A 673 0.85 -18.58 -35.61
N ALA A 674 1.03 -19.86 -35.30
CA ALA A 674 2.27 -20.38 -34.71
C ALA A 674 3.49 -20.23 -35.65
N ARG A 675 3.28 -20.26 -36.98
CA ARG A 675 4.33 -19.99 -37.98
C ARG A 675 4.85 -18.54 -37.94
N TRP A 676 4.09 -17.61 -37.38
CA TRP A 676 4.51 -16.21 -37.16
C TRP A 676 5.26 -16.00 -35.83
N GLY A 677 5.74 -17.07 -35.19
CA GLY A 677 6.51 -16.99 -33.96
C GLY A 677 5.68 -17.00 -32.68
N TYR A 678 4.37 -17.30 -32.76
CA TYR A 678 3.47 -17.33 -31.61
C TYR A 678 3.74 -18.59 -30.71
N PRO A 679 3.94 -18.44 -29.38
CA PRO A 679 4.51 -19.48 -28.52
C PRO A 679 3.50 -20.46 -27.86
N TRP A 680 2.24 -20.50 -28.26
CA TRP A 680 1.22 -21.32 -27.59
C TRP A 680 1.22 -22.77 -28.11
N ARG A 681 1.07 -23.76 -27.22
CA ARG A 681 0.82 -25.16 -27.62
C ARG A 681 -0.53 -25.26 -28.33
N LEU A 682 -0.58 -25.98 -29.46
CA LEU A 682 -1.83 -26.31 -30.14
C LEU A 682 -2.58 -27.38 -29.35
N MET A 683 -3.61 -26.96 -28.62
CA MET A 683 -4.56 -27.87 -27.96
C MET A 683 -5.37 -28.58 -29.05
N SER A 684 -5.16 -29.88 -29.21
CA SER A 684 -5.88 -30.72 -30.18
C SER A 684 -7.16 -31.31 -29.60
N GLY A 685 -7.28 -31.34 -28.28
CA GLY A 685 -8.45 -31.84 -27.57
C GLY A 685 -8.24 -31.81 -26.06
N GLY A 686 -9.12 -32.46 -25.31
CA GLY A 686 -8.98 -32.61 -23.86
C GLY A 686 -10.05 -33.52 -23.26
N ARG A 687 -9.88 -33.85 -21.99
CA ARG A 687 -10.71 -34.75 -21.19
C ARG A 687 -11.10 -34.07 -19.88
N HIS A 688 -12.38 -34.07 -19.57
CA HIS A 688 -12.95 -33.52 -18.35
C HIS A 688 -13.52 -34.64 -17.48
N ILE A 689 -13.29 -34.52 -16.17
CA ILE A 689 -13.74 -35.48 -15.17
C ILE A 689 -14.63 -34.75 -14.16
N TRP A 690 -15.78 -35.33 -13.84
CA TRP A 690 -16.64 -34.90 -12.74
C TRP A 690 -16.82 -36.03 -11.73
N GLN A 691 -16.74 -35.69 -10.45
CA GLN A 691 -16.88 -36.64 -9.35
C GLN A 691 -17.50 -35.93 -8.14
N ALA A 692 -18.40 -36.60 -7.43
CA ALA A 692 -18.95 -36.12 -6.17
C ALA A 692 -18.80 -37.20 -5.08
N LYS A 693 -18.27 -36.84 -3.92
CA LYS A 693 -17.99 -37.75 -2.81
C LYS A 693 -18.56 -37.21 -1.50
N LEU A 694 -19.28 -38.03 -0.75
CA LEU A 694 -19.77 -37.66 0.58
C LEU A 694 -18.60 -37.70 1.60
N LEU A 695 -18.47 -36.65 2.41
CA LEU A 695 -17.47 -36.58 3.48
C LEU A 695 -18.04 -37.16 4.79
N PRO A 696 -17.22 -37.86 5.61
CA PRO A 696 -17.65 -38.33 6.92
C PRO A 696 -17.85 -37.14 7.88
N THR A 697 -19.07 -36.97 8.42
CA THR A 697 -19.42 -35.92 9.39
C THR A 697 -19.57 -36.45 10.81
N ALA A 698 -19.31 -35.59 11.81
CA ALA A 698 -19.54 -35.86 13.23
C ALA A 698 -21.04 -35.75 13.57
N GLU A 699 -21.50 -36.41 14.65
CA GLU A 699 -22.92 -36.66 14.97
C GLU A 699 -23.82 -35.41 15.10
N GLU A 700 -23.28 -34.19 15.09
CA GLU A 700 -24.04 -32.93 15.22
C GLU A 700 -23.86 -31.94 14.03
N SER A 701 -23.21 -32.31 12.92
CA SER A 701 -22.99 -31.41 11.77
C SER A 701 -23.68 -31.84 10.46
N GLU A 702 -24.11 -30.87 9.66
CA GLU A 702 -24.76 -31.12 8.36
C GLU A 702 -23.83 -31.90 7.40
N PRO A 703 -24.32 -32.95 6.71
CA PRO A 703 -23.50 -33.75 5.80
C PRO A 703 -22.99 -32.94 4.60
N LEU A 704 -21.67 -32.98 4.37
CA LEU A 704 -20.99 -32.26 3.29
C LEU A 704 -20.63 -33.19 2.12
N VAL A 705 -20.78 -32.69 0.90
CA VAL A 705 -20.37 -33.35 -0.34
C VAL A 705 -19.19 -32.61 -0.96
N GLU A 706 -18.09 -33.32 -1.21
CA GLU A 706 -16.96 -32.83 -1.99
C GLU A 706 -17.23 -33.00 -3.48
N LEU A 707 -17.30 -31.89 -4.20
CA LEU A 707 -17.50 -31.81 -5.64
C LEU A 707 -16.15 -31.57 -6.32
N ARG A 708 -15.76 -32.46 -7.22
CA ARG A 708 -14.50 -32.42 -7.95
C ARG A 708 -14.72 -32.20 -9.44
N PHE A 709 -13.88 -31.34 -10.01
CA PHE A 709 -13.74 -31.16 -11.45
C PHE A 709 -12.28 -31.39 -11.83
N GLY A 710 -12.03 -32.22 -12.83
CA GLY A 710 -10.71 -32.48 -13.39
C GLY A 710 -10.67 -32.11 -14.86
N CYS A 711 -9.55 -31.59 -15.32
CA CYS A 711 -9.34 -31.26 -16.72
C CYS A 711 -7.95 -31.73 -17.16
N ALA A 712 -7.89 -32.36 -18.32
CA ALA A 712 -6.66 -32.83 -18.94
C ALA A 712 -6.64 -32.45 -20.41
N HIS A 713 -5.65 -31.67 -20.86
CA HIS A 713 -5.57 -31.27 -22.26
C HIS A 713 -4.65 -32.19 -23.06
N ASP A 714 -5.03 -32.41 -24.32
CA ASP A 714 -4.22 -33.10 -25.31
C ASP A 714 -3.55 -32.09 -26.23
N TYR A 715 -2.23 -32.15 -26.32
CA TYR A 715 -1.44 -31.28 -27.19
C TYR A 715 -0.74 -32.10 -28.28
N ALA A 716 -0.80 -31.61 -29.53
CA ALA A 716 -0.06 -32.22 -30.64
C ALA A 716 1.41 -31.74 -30.63
N ARG A 717 2.35 -32.69 -30.60
CA ARG A 717 3.80 -32.40 -30.66
C ARG A 717 4.22 -32.24 -32.12
N MET A 718 4.64 -31.03 -32.51
CA MET A 718 5.21 -30.79 -33.85
C MET A 718 6.67 -31.23 -33.85
N GLY A 719 7.04 -32.15 -34.74
CA GLY A 719 8.43 -32.56 -34.95
C GLY A 719 9.28 -31.40 -35.48
N GLY A 720 10.29 -30.99 -34.72
CA GLY A 720 11.24 -29.95 -35.12
C GLY A 720 12.14 -30.42 -36.25
N ARG A 721 12.45 -29.52 -37.21
CA ARG A 721 13.29 -29.80 -38.38
C ARG A 721 14.79 -29.91 -38.05
N ASP A 722 15.20 -29.65 -36.80
CA ASP A 722 16.62 -29.51 -36.42
C ASP A 722 17.07 -30.36 -35.21
N GLY A 723 16.33 -31.42 -34.86
CA GLY A 723 16.78 -32.36 -33.81
C GLY A 723 16.91 -31.78 -32.39
N ARG A 724 16.43 -30.56 -32.14
CA ARG A 724 16.17 -30.06 -30.79
C ARG A 724 14.79 -30.53 -30.36
N ASP A 725 14.76 -31.28 -29.26
CA ASP A 725 13.53 -31.61 -28.54
C ASP A 725 12.98 -30.36 -27.85
N ASP A 726 12.53 -29.39 -28.65
CA ASP A 726 11.90 -28.18 -28.17
C ASP A 726 10.45 -28.48 -27.84
N GLY A 727 10.24 -29.22 -26.74
CA GLY A 727 8.95 -29.30 -26.09
C GLY A 727 8.59 -27.89 -25.61
N LYS A 728 7.90 -27.10 -26.45
CA LYS A 728 7.40 -25.77 -26.08
C LYS A 728 6.54 -25.91 -24.83
N ILE A 729 7.10 -25.48 -23.69
CA ILE A 729 6.47 -25.40 -22.38
C ILE A 729 5.39 -24.32 -22.47
N MET A 730 4.17 -24.62 -22.00
CA MET A 730 3.11 -23.62 -21.95
C MET A 730 3.59 -22.43 -21.10
N PRO A 731 3.55 -21.18 -21.60
CA PRO A 731 4.05 -20.05 -20.83
C PRO A 731 3.37 -20.01 -19.44
N PRO A 732 4.10 -19.72 -18.35
CA PRO A 732 3.55 -19.75 -17.00
C PRO A 732 2.27 -18.91 -16.84
N LEU A 733 2.17 -17.80 -17.58
CA LEU A 733 0.98 -16.94 -17.61
C LEU A 733 -0.25 -17.64 -18.21
N VAL A 734 -0.06 -18.43 -19.26
CA VAL A 734 -1.15 -19.17 -19.92
C VAL A 734 -1.65 -20.29 -19.02
N ASN A 735 -0.72 -21.00 -18.37
CA ASN A 735 -1.07 -22.01 -17.37
C ASN A 735 -1.80 -21.40 -16.18
N TRP A 736 -1.35 -20.23 -15.72
CA TRP A 736 -2.05 -19.48 -14.69
C TRP A 736 -3.46 -19.04 -15.13
N ALA A 737 -3.61 -18.47 -16.32
CA ALA A 737 -4.91 -18.04 -16.85
C ALA A 737 -5.88 -19.21 -17.00
N HIS A 738 -5.39 -20.36 -17.47
CA HIS A 738 -6.17 -21.59 -17.58
C HIS A 738 -6.64 -22.10 -16.22
N ARG A 739 -5.74 -22.15 -15.21
CA ARG A 739 -6.07 -22.51 -13.83
C ARG A 739 -7.08 -21.56 -13.19
N VAL A 740 -6.94 -20.26 -13.45
CA VAL A 740 -7.88 -19.25 -12.97
C VAL A 740 -9.25 -19.46 -13.60
N TYR A 741 -9.31 -19.70 -14.91
CA TYR A 741 -10.56 -19.97 -15.60
C TYR A 741 -11.28 -21.20 -15.06
N ALA A 742 -10.59 -22.34 -14.93
CA ALA A 742 -11.15 -23.55 -14.35
C ALA A 742 -11.65 -23.34 -12.91
N ARG A 743 -10.91 -22.57 -12.09
CA ARG A 743 -11.34 -22.20 -10.74
C ARG A 743 -12.59 -21.33 -10.73
N VAL A 744 -12.70 -20.36 -11.66
CA VAL A 744 -13.89 -19.52 -11.82
C VAL A 744 -15.10 -20.36 -12.21
N LEU A 745 -14.95 -21.37 -13.07
CA LEU A 745 -16.05 -22.27 -13.44
C LEU A 745 -16.60 -23.04 -12.24
N VAL A 746 -15.72 -23.62 -11.43
CA VAL A 746 -16.13 -24.39 -10.24
C VAL A 746 -16.75 -23.48 -9.17
N ASP A 747 -16.19 -22.29 -8.95
CA ASP A 747 -16.74 -21.31 -7.99
C ASP A 747 -18.12 -20.77 -8.43
N GLN A 748 -18.30 -20.48 -9.74
CA GLN A 748 -19.59 -20.08 -10.28
C GLN A 748 -20.63 -21.20 -10.19
N ALA A 749 -20.24 -22.45 -10.41
CA ALA A 749 -21.11 -23.61 -10.23
C ALA A 749 -21.54 -23.78 -8.76
N ALA A 750 -20.61 -23.62 -7.81
CA ALA A 750 -20.90 -23.70 -6.38
C ALA A 750 -21.86 -22.59 -5.92
N LYS A 751 -21.59 -21.33 -6.28
CA LYS A 751 -22.48 -20.18 -5.98
C LYS A 751 -23.87 -20.33 -6.60
N ARG A 752 -23.97 -20.99 -7.76
CA ARG A 752 -25.25 -21.29 -8.39
C ARG A 752 -26.04 -22.34 -7.62
N ILE A 753 -25.39 -23.35 -7.06
CA ILE A 753 -26.04 -24.34 -6.19
C ILE A 753 -26.66 -23.64 -4.97
N GLU A 754 -25.93 -22.74 -4.33
CA GLU A 754 -26.45 -21.95 -3.20
C GLU A 754 -27.66 -21.09 -3.59
N ARG A 755 -27.57 -20.38 -4.73
CA ARG A 755 -28.67 -19.53 -5.22
C ARG A 755 -29.94 -20.33 -5.52
N LEU A 756 -29.81 -21.44 -6.25
CA LEU A 756 -30.96 -22.30 -6.58
C LEU A 756 -31.59 -22.93 -5.33
N ALA A 757 -30.78 -23.28 -4.33
CA ALA A 757 -31.28 -23.77 -3.06
C ALA A 757 -32.05 -22.70 -2.27
N GLN A 758 -31.54 -21.46 -2.24
CA GLN A 758 -32.22 -20.32 -1.60
C GLN A 758 -33.54 -19.96 -2.29
N GLU A 759 -33.57 -19.95 -3.63
CA GLU A 759 -34.80 -19.73 -4.41
C GLU A 759 -35.88 -20.76 -4.05
N ARG A 760 -35.50 -22.03 -3.90
CA ARG A 760 -36.43 -23.10 -3.48
C ARG A 760 -36.91 -22.93 -2.05
N GLU A 761 -36.05 -22.54 -1.11
CA GLU A 761 -36.44 -22.27 0.28
C GLU A 761 -37.45 -21.12 0.35
N LEU A 762 -37.25 -20.06 -0.44
CA LEU A 762 -38.18 -18.93 -0.56
C LEU A 762 -39.52 -19.34 -1.18
N GLU A 763 -39.51 -20.18 -2.22
CA GLU A 763 -40.73 -20.74 -2.81
C GLU A 763 -41.49 -21.64 -1.83
N GLN A 764 -40.79 -22.50 -1.08
CA GLN A 764 -41.41 -23.33 -0.04
C GLN A 764 -41.97 -22.49 1.11
N GLY A 765 -41.30 -21.40 1.49
CA GLY A 765 -41.82 -20.41 2.44
C GLY A 765 -43.11 -19.78 1.94
N ARG A 766 -43.12 -19.28 0.70
CA ARG A 766 -44.31 -18.70 0.06
C ARG A 766 -45.48 -19.69 -0.05
N LEU A 767 -45.22 -20.95 -0.39
CA LEU A 767 -46.25 -21.99 -0.44
C LEU A 767 -46.79 -22.36 0.94
N ARG A 768 -45.95 -22.36 1.98
CA ARG A 768 -46.38 -22.56 3.38
C ARG A 768 -47.23 -21.41 3.88
N ASP A 769 -46.89 -20.17 3.50
CA ASP A 769 -47.65 -18.98 3.87
C ASP A 769 -48.98 -18.92 3.10
N ALA A 770 -49.01 -19.32 1.83
CA ALA A 770 -50.23 -19.45 1.03
C ALA A 770 -51.15 -20.60 1.45
N HIS A 771 -50.63 -21.62 2.14
CA HIS A 771 -51.44 -22.69 2.75
C HIS A 771 -51.96 -22.34 4.14
N LYS A 772 -51.40 -21.30 4.78
CA LYS A 772 -51.82 -20.79 6.10
C LYS A 772 -52.83 -19.63 5.99
N ALA A 773 -52.79 -18.88 4.89
CA ALA A 773 -53.85 -17.95 4.48
C ALA A 773 -55.01 -18.74 3.85
#